data_AF-A0A7T5RIK6-F1
#
_entry.id   AF-A0A7T5RIK6-F1
#
_cell.length_a   1.000
_cell.length_b   1.000
_cell.length_c   1.000
_cell.angle_alpha   90.00
_cell.angle_beta   90.00
_cell.angle_gamma   90.00
#
_symmetry.space_group_name_H-M   'P 1'
#
loop_
_entity.id
_entity.type
_entity.pdbx_description
1 polymer ?
#
loop_
_entity_poly.entity_id
_entity_poly.type
_entity_poly.pdbx_seq_one_letter_code
_entity_poly.pdbx_strand_id
1 'polypeptide(L)'
;MSYEDLQHPQYLAALGGKPPPDKPVDPEIRKHVESLQWASEVMAGTGIKIRVYPGKKAFFTHEDTPTAHFGSQLSEKLQLTTPERVFVLGHEIGHFLQYLEDPITYKQVFEIIKAKAGDNPAHKRAWKKFFNIYLDLNDNNRIVKRMQAFQPGEKWQETPTELYDKKLFPGADYSQRPHHSQLLDYTIKKLMVPDAQINVSPQVAQVLAQPIDFLGTHYDSMEDFIRAEVQQAPSLASAIFSLKNVVMPVFEKLLQDDIDNNRSQKPKNAEGEDNEEEDGDIDEDFDPTDADNFKEVDKYLDKKNRSSSQNAKENQRKDFEERMKNCGHSDEEIQTMWERKERTAQVINNLKDLWWRLIQKSFQESLQAIPGFTSGTRVNFSSIPGQLANLLSNPASAAIFEKDLMVPSGEEIHPKEIVIMLPVDYSGSTFQSGQKIINLEEDAEYAIGQSLILFTKEGQINNTVFPVRVSLMIVPYGTRAFTSYNRRISDNPQQSEDNLLDTTINSHQCLDGTYDYSAFKQVLDELSKLPASDPKDTLRILIEITDGATEKPEDGKGAIKLLEEKGVICRAIQIPPDYSIINLPDEIKEKMVDKPVENSLHDDPFQFEWGEKGQKLRRIEDLLPTLEKLLADILIK
;
A
#
# COMPACT_ATOMS: atom_id res chain seq x y z
N MET A 1 18.72 36.39 -15.36
CA MET A 1 19.62 35.26 -15.07
C MET A 1 20.17 34.81 -16.39
N SER A 2 21.48 34.94 -16.59
CA SER A 2 22.17 34.55 -17.82
C SER A 2 22.45 33.05 -17.83
N TYR A 3 22.71 32.49 -19.01
CA TYR A 3 23.08 31.07 -19.18
C TYR A 3 24.36 30.69 -18.41
N GLU A 4 25.20 31.67 -18.10
CA GLU A 4 26.44 31.51 -17.33
C GLU A 4 26.19 31.42 -15.81
N ASP A 5 25.07 31.95 -15.32
CA ASP A 5 24.70 31.88 -13.90
C ASP A 5 24.24 30.47 -13.48
N LEU A 6 23.87 29.61 -14.44
CA LEU A 6 23.41 28.23 -14.22
C LEU A 6 24.54 27.18 -14.13
N GLN A 7 25.79 27.57 -14.40
CA GLN A 7 26.94 26.65 -14.35
C GLN A 7 27.73 26.68 -13.03
N HIS A 8 27.25 27.40 -12.01
CA HIS A 8 27.96 27.48 -10.74
C HIS A 8 27.94 26.12 -9.99
N PRO A 9 29.10 25.54 -9.61
CA PRO A 9 29.20 24.19 -9.01
C PRO A 9 28.37 23.96 -7.74
N GLN A 10 27.88 25.03 -7.11
CA GLN A 10 27.08 24.97 -5.88
C GLN A 10 25.61 24.59 -6.15
N TYR A 11 25.13 24.68 -7.39
CA TYR A 11 23.77 24.24 -7.78
C TYR A 11 23.69 22.79 -8.27
N LEU A 12 24.82 22.17 -8.62
CA LEU A 12 24.90 20.76 -9.05
C LEU A 12 24.99 19.75 -7.89
N ALA A 13 25.16 20.23 -6.64
CA ALA A 13 25.33 19.38 -5.47
C ALA A 13 24.02 19.01 -4.74
N ALA A 14 22.86 19.50 -5.20
CA ALA A 14 21.57 19.33 -4.52
C ALA A 14 20.68 18.19 -5.05
N LEU A 15 21.10 17.46 -6.10
CA LEU A 15 20.35 16.32 -6.65
C LEU A 15 21.18 15.05 -6.47
N GLY A 16 20.94 14.38 -5.34
CA GLY A 16 21.60 13.15 -4.94
C GLY A 16 21.31 11.98 -5.87
N GLY A 17 22.20 11.80 -6.85
CA GLY A 17 22.36 10.59 -7.63
C GLY A 17 23.61 10.75 -8.47
N LYS A 18 24.71 10.08 -8.10
CA LYS A 18 25.92 10.08 -8.94
C LYS A 18 25.57 9.42 -10.27
N PRO A 19 25.66 10.11 -11.43
CA PRO A 19 25.62 9.41 -12.71
C PRO A 19 26.86 8.50 -12.81
N PRO A 20 26.72 7.27 -13.33
CA PRO A 20 27.86 6.38 -13.56
C PRO A 20 28.82 7.01 -14.59
N PRO A 21 30.11 6.61 -14.60
CA PRO A 21 31.14 7.33 -15.33
C PRO A 21 31.00 7.13 -16.85
N ASP A 22 30.65 8.19 -17.56
CA ASP A 22 30.41 8.22 -19.00
C ASP A 22 31.71 8.43 -19.81
N LYS A 23 31.79 7.82 -21.00
CA LYS A 23 32.71 8.26 -22.06
C LYS A 23 32.25 9.64 -22.57
N PRO A 24 33.15 10.58 -22.92
CA PRO A 24 32.75 11.88 -23.45
C PRO A 24 32.16 11.75 -24.86
N VAL A 25 30.94 12.30 -25.04
CA VAL A 25 30.23 12.42 -26.33
C VAL A 25 30.39 13.83 -26.90
N ASP A 26 30.28 13.97 -28.23
CA ASP A 26 30.42 15.23 -28.96
C ASP A 26 29.42 16.31 -28.49
N PRO A 27 29.89 17.48 -28.01
CA PRO A 27 29.06 18.60 -27.58
C PRO A 27 28.07 19.13 -28.63
N GLU A 28 28.37 18.98 -29.94
CA GLU A 28 27.47 19.39 -31.03
C GLU A 28 26.23 18.50 -31.10
N ILE A 29 26.38 17.20 -30.85
CA ILE A 29 25.24 16.25 -30.79
C ILE A 29 24.32 16.63 -29.64
N ARG A 30 24.88 16.92 -28.46
CA ARG A 30 24.11 17.36 -27.30
C ARG A 30 23.28 18.62 -27.59
N LYS A 31 23.93 19.67 -28.10
CA LYS A 31 23.28 20.94 -28.43
C LYS A 31 22.19 20.77 -29.50
N HIS A 32 22.44 19.93 -30.49
CA HIS A 32 21.47 19.67 -31.55
C HIS A 32 20.25 18.90 -31.02
N VAL A 33 20.44 17.89 -30.17
CA VAL A 33 19.30 17.11 -29.67
C VAL A 33 18.47 17.91 -28.64
N GLU A 34 19.10 18.74 -27.80
CA GLU A 34 18.37 19.70 -26.96
C GLU A 34 17.52 20.66 -27.81
N SER A 35 17.95 20.98 -29.05
CA SER A 35 17.16 21.80 -29.99
C SER A 35 15.95 21.07 -30.60
N LEU A 36 15.83 19.75 -30.45
CA LEU A 36 14.70 18.94 -30.94
C LEU A 36 13.58 18.79 -29.91
N GLN A 37 13.69 19.43 -28.73
CA GLN A 37 12.70 19.34 -27.66
C GLN A 37 11.29 19.80 -28.08
N TRP A 38 11.16 20.68 -29.07
CA TRP A 38 9.86 21.07 -29.61
C TRP A 38 9.11 19.90 -30.27
N ALA A 39 9.83 18.96 -30.93
CA ALA A 39 9.22 17.79 -31.57
C ALA A 39 8.59 16.87 -30.51
N SER A 40 9.25 16.79 -29.36
CA SER A 40 8.78 16.09 -28.18
C SER A 40 7.49 16.68 -27.61
N GLU A 41 7.40 18.01 -27.53
CA GLU A 41 6.19 18.71 -27.07
C GLU A 41 5.00 18.51 -28.03
N VAL A 42 5.25 18.49 -29.35
CA VAL A 42 4.23 18.21 -30.37
C VAL A 42 3.68 16.79 -30.23
N MET A 43 4.55 15.81 -29.97
CA MET A 43 4.16 14.41 -29.85
C MET A 43 3.45 14.09 -28.53
N ALA A 44 3.95 14.61 -27.40
CA ALA A 44 3.54 14.20 -26.06
C ALA A 44 2.63 15.20 -25.32
N GLY A 45 2.51 16.45 -25.80
CA GLY A 45 1.72 17.51 -25.17
C GLY A 45 2.33 18.06 -23.87
N THR A 46 1.63 19.00 -23.22
CA THR A 46 2.09 19.64 -21.97
C THR A 46 1.85 18.72 -20.77
N GLY A 47 2.74 17.77 -20.52
CA GLY A 47 2.61 16.90 -19.34
C GLY A 47 3.69 15.83 -19.19
N ILE A 48 4.44 15.58 -20.26
CA ILE A 48 5.56 14.64 -20.29
C ILE A 48 6.84 15.42 -20.52
N LYS A 49 7.87 15.20 -19.69
CA LYS A 49 9.19 15.78 -19.90
C LYS A 49 10.00 14.84 -20.78
N ILE A 50 10.84 15.41 -21.63
CA ILE A 50 11.73 14.63 -22.47
C ILE A 50 13.13 15.17 -22.26
N ARG A 51 14.06 14.25 -22.00
CA ARG A 51 15.47 14.53 -21.85
C ARG A 51 16.25 13.61 -22.77
N VAL A 52 17.35 14.09 -23.32
CA VAL A 52 18.22 13.25 -24.14
C VAL A 52 19.51 13.05 -23.37
N TYR A 53 19.91 11.80 -23.26
CA TYR A 53 21.13 11.36 -22.59
C TYR A 53 22.05 10.73 -23.63
N PRO A 54 22.94 11.53 -24.23
CA PRO A 54 23.88 11.04 -25.23
C PRO A 54 24.73 9.89 -24.68
N GLY A 55 24.96 8.86 -25.50
CA GLY A 55 25.79 7.70 -25.13
C GLY A 55 25.17 6.70 -24.15
N LYS A 56 23.86 6.74 -23.92
CA LYS A 56 23.11 5.72 -23.15
C LYS A 56 21.98 5.15 -23.99
N LYS A 57 21.58 3.91 -23.69
CA LYS A 57 20.31 3.35 -24.16
C LYS A 57 19.17 4.29 -23.74
N ALA A 58 18.14 4.43 -24.56
CA ALA A 58 16.92 5.09 -24.16
C ALA A 58 16.27 4.30 -23.00
N PHE A 59 15.64 5.01 -22.08
CA PHE A 59 14.89 4.41 -20.97
C PHE A 59 13.87 5.42 -20.45
N PHE A 60 12.89 4.96 -19.68
CA PHE A 60 11.88 5.83 -19.12
C PHE A 60 11.99 5.90 -17.60
N THR A 61 11.88 7.11 -17.04
CA THR A 61 11.85 7.30 -15.58
C THR A 61 10.70 8.17 -15.13
N HIS A 62 10.52 8.17 -13.82
CA HIS A 62 9.61 9.06 -13.14
C HIS A 62 10.38 9.93 -12.13
N GLU A 63 10.36 11.25 -12.33
CA GLU A 63 10.69 12.25 -11.30
C GLU A 63 9.40 12.80 -10.68
N ASP A 64 8.95 13.98 -11.10
CA ASP A 64 7.63 14.57 -10.75
C ASP A 64 6.64 14.53 -11.94
N THR A 65 7.17 14.25 -13.12
CA THR A 65 6.46 14.13 -14.41
C THR A 65 7.07 12.94 -15.16
N PRO A 66 6.27 12.14 -15.90
CA PRO A 66 6.83 11.07 -16.73
C PRO A 66 7.91 11.64 -17.64
N THR A 67 9.11 11.04 -17.59
CA THR A 67 10.28 11.54 -18.32
C THR A 67 10.85 10.46 -19.23
N ALA A 68 10.93 10.75 -20.53
CA ALA A 68 11.61 9.87 -21.49
C ALA A 68 13.06 10.32 -21.74
N HIS A 69 13.98 9.36 -21.66
CA HIS A 69 15.41 9.53 -21.86
C HIS A 69 15.81 8.89 -23.18
N PHE A 70 16.38 9.65 -24.10
CA PHE A 70 16.76 9.14 -25.44
C PHE A 70 18.27 9.02 -25.61
N GLY A 71 18.71 7.93 -26.21
CA GLY A 71 20.09 7.69 -26.63
C GLY A 71 20.44 8.37 -27.97
N SER A 72 21.74 8.52 -28.23
CA SER A 72 22.25 9.10 -29.49
C SER A 72 22.93 8.09 -30.43
N GLN A 73 23.07 6.83 -30.01
CA GLN A 73 23.93 5.84 -30.67
C GLN A 73 23.41 5.45 -32.05
N LEU A 74 22.10 5.28 -32.22
CA LEU A 74 21.42 5.02 -33.50
C LEU A 74 21.63 6.17 -34.49
N SER A 75 21.50 7.41 -34.00
CA SER A 75 21.71 8.62 -34.79
C SER A 75 23.15 8.75 -35.28
N GLU A 76 24.10 8.36 -34.44
CA GLU A 76 25.53 8.35 -34.75
C GLU A 76 25.88 7.24 -35.74
N LYS A 77 25.40 6.01 -35.49
CA LYS A 77 25.67 4.81 -36.33
C LYS A 77 25.16 5.00 -37.76
N LEU A 78 23.90 5.43 -37.92
CA LEU A 78 23.27 5.59 -39.23
C LEU A 78 23.51 6.97 -39.87
N GLN A 79 24.31 7.82 -39.22
CA GLN A 79 24.58 9.19 -39.67
C GLN A 79 23.29 9.92 -40.06
N LEU A 80 22.31 9.91 -39.17
CA LEU A 80 20.99 10.46 -39.44
C LEU A 80 21.06 11.97 -39.66
N THR A 81 20.34 12.46 -40.66
CA THR A 81 20.07 13.87 -40.92
C THR A 81 19.08 14.42 -39.87
N THR A 82 18.98 15.74 -39.73
CA THR A 82 18.04 16.37 -38.80
C THR A 82 16.59 15.87 -38.95
N PRO A 83 15.97 15.81 -40.15
CA PRO A 83 14.60 15.33 -40.26
C PRO A 83 14.46 13.84 -39.89
N GLU A 84 15.46 13.01 -40.21
CA GLU A 84 15.45 11.59 -39.81
C GLU A 84 15.57 11.44 -38.28
N ARG A 85 16.41 12.25 -37.62
CA ARG A 85 16.51 12.27 -36.16
C ARG A 85 15.22 12.69 -35.49
N VAL A 86 14.52 13.67 -36.06
CA VAL A 86 13.20 14.09 -35.55
C VAL A 86 12.18 12.95 -35.68
N PHE A 87 12.21 12.23 -36.80
CA PHE A 87 11.33 11.09 -37.01
C PHE A 87 11.61 9.96 -36.01
N VAL A 88 12.88 9.57 -35.86
CA VAL A 88 13.31 8.54 -34.89
C VAL A 88 13.01 8.96 -33.44
N LEU A 89 13.24 10.21 -33.07
CA LEU A 89 12.87 10.71 -31.74
C LEU A 89 11.35 10.61 -31.52
N GLY A 90 10.56 11.01 -32.52
CA GLY A 90 9.10 10.88 -32.47
C GLY A 90 8.65 9.43 -32.33
N HIS A 91 9.38 8.49 -32.92
CA HIS A 91 9.10 7.05 -32.89
C HIS A 91 9.24 6.48 -31.49
N GLU A 92 10.38 6.73 -30.86
CA GLU A 92 10.63 6.27 -29.48
C GLU A 92 9.65 6.91 -28.47
N ILE A 93 9.24 8.16 -28.71
CA ILE A 93 8.16 8.81 -27.94
C ILE A 93 6.82 8.11 -28.17
N GLY A 94 6.56 7.63 -29.38
CA GLY A 94 5.37 6.83 -29.72
C GLY A 94 5.22 5.64 -28.78
N HIS A 95 6.26 4.80 -28.68
CA HIS A 95 6.29 3.63 -27.79
C HIS A 95 6.01 4.01 -26.34
N PHE A 96 6.64 5.10 -25.86
CA PHE A 96 6.39 5.59 -24.50
C PHE A 96 4.94 6.01 -24.27
N LEU A 97 4.36 6.73 -25.22
CA LEU A 97 2.98 7.19 -25.14
C LEU A 97 2.00 6.02 -25.20
N GLN A 98 2.24 5.03 -26.06
CA GLN A 98 1.44 3.81 -26.08
C GLN A 98 1.43 3.12 -24.72
N TYR A 99 2.58 3.02 -24.05
CA TYR A 99 2.68 2.45 -22.71
C TYR A 99 1.91 3.26 -21.66
N LEU A 100 2.01 4.59 -21.70
CA LEU A 100 1.30 5.45 -20.76
C LEU A 100 -0.22 5.48 -20.98
N GLU A 101 -0.66 5.44 -22.25
CA GLU A 101 -2.06 5.47 -22.66
C GLU A 101 -2.76 4.14 -22.32
N ASP A 102 -2.10 3.00 -22.56
CA ASP A 102 -2.66 1.66 -22.31
C ASP A 102 -1.60 0.67 -21.77
N PRO A 103 -1.20 0.83 -20.49
CA PRO A 103 -0.15 0.00 -19.88
C PRO A 103 -0.56 -1.46 -19.76
N ILE A 104 -1.86 -1.75 -19.68
CA ILE A 104 -2.36 -3.13 -19.54
C ILE A 104 -2.12 -3.89 -20.84
N THR A 105 -2.57 -3.33 -21.97
CA THR A 105 -2.36 -3.98 -23.27
C THR A 105 -0.89 -4.03 -23.64
N TYR A 106 -0.12 -2.96 -23.38
CA TYR A 106 1.30 -2.96 -23.70
C TYR A 106 2.05 -4.06 -22.93
N LYS A 107 1.76 -4.25 -21.63
CA LYS A 107 2.33 -5.36 -20.85
C LYS A 107 1.93 -6.74 -21.35
N GLN A 108 0.74 -6.89 -21.93
CA GLN A 108 0.35 -8.16 -22.54
C GLN A 108 1.30 -8.57 -23.66
N VAL A 109 1.94 -7.63 -24.36
CA VAL A 109 2.97 -7.94 -25.36
C VAL A 109 4.13 -8.72 -24.72
N PHE A 110 4.64 -8.24 -23.58
CA PHE A 110 5.73 -8.92 -22.86
C PHE A 110 5.33 -10.35 -22.43
N GLU A 111 4.12 -10.49 -21.92
CA GLU A 111 3.60 -11.79 -21.49
C GLU A 111 3.35 -12.73 -22.67
N ILE A 112 2.88 -12.23 -23.82
CA ILE A 112 2.71 -13.04 -25.03
C ILE A 112 4.07 -13.52 -25.54
N ILE A 113 5.08 -12.64 -25.61
CA ILE A 113 6.44 -13.01 -26.02
C ILE A 113 6.96 -14.12 -25.11
N LYS A 114 6.85 -13.95 -23.80
CA LYS A 114 7.29 -14.93 -22.81
C LYS A 114 6.55 -16.26 -22.97
N ALA A 115 5.22 -16.23 -23.12
CA ALA A 115 4.40 -17.42 -23.26
C ALA A 115 4.67 -18.18 -24.57
N LYS A 116 4.89 -17.46 -25.68
CA LYS A 116 5.09 -18.06 -27.01
C LYS A 116 6.53 -18.49 -27.26
N ALA A 117 7.51 -17.81 -26.67
CA ALA A 117 8.91 -18.19 -26.80
C ALA A 117 9.31 -19.36 -25.89
N GLY A 118 8.67 -19.49 -24.71
CA GLY A 118 9.15 -20.38 -23.65
C GLY A 118 10.59 -20.03 -23.27
N ASP A 119 11.41 -21.05 -23.04
CA ASP A 119 12.83 -20.89 -22.70
C ASP A 119 13.76 -20.82 -23.93
N ASN A 120 13.23 -20.80 -25.16
CA ASN A 120 14.06 -20.82 -26.37
C ASN A 120 14.51 -19.40 -26.77
N PRO A 121 15.83 -19.08 -26.74
CA PRO A 121 16.32 -17.75 -27.07
C PRO A 121 16.06 -17.31 -28.52
N ALA A 122 16.06 -18.25 -29.47
CA ALA A 122 15.78 -17.96 -30.88
C ALA A 122 14.30 -17.61 -31.09
N HIS A 123 13.40 -18.31 -30.41
CA HIS A 123 11.97 -17.97 -30.45
C HIS A 123 11.73 -16.62 -29.78
N LYS A 124 12.43 -16.34 -28.67
CA LYS A 124 12.34 -15.05 -27.99
C LYS A 124 12.73 -13.90 -28.92
N ARG A 125 13.84 -14.03 -29.67
CA ARG A 125 14.23 -13.03 -30.68
C ARG A 125 13.20 -12.87 -31.78
N ALA A 126 12.70 -13.98 -32.35
CA ALA A 126 11.69 -13.94 -33.40
C ALA A 126 10.40 -13.22 -32.95
N TRP A 127 9.92 -13.50 -31.73
CA TRP A 127 8.74 -12.86 -31.17
C TRP A 127 8.95 -11.41 -30.78
N LYS A 128 10.15 -11.04 -30.29
CA LYS A 128 10.50 -9.64 -30.08
C LYS A 128 10.46 -8.87 -31.40
N LYS A 129 11.13 -9.37 -32.44
CA LYS A 129 11.12 -8.76 -33.78
C LYS A 129 9.70 -8.63 -34.35
N PHE A 130 8.86 -9.65 -34.15
CA PHE A 130 7.44 -9.60 -34.52
C PHE A 130 6.75 -8.38 -33.91
N PHE A 131 6.80 -8.24 -32.58
CA PHE A 131 6.10 -7.14 -31.91
C PHE A 131 6.75 -5.78 -32.20
N ASN A 132 8.08 -5.69 -32.25
CA ASN A 132 8.78 -4.46 -32.64
C ASN A 132 8.22 -3.93 -33.97
N ILE A 133 8.22 -4.75 -35.03
CA ILE A 133 7.74 -4.32 -36.35
C ILE A 133 6.29 -3.84 -36.34
N TYR A 134 5.39 -4.54 -35.66
CA TYR A 134 3.97 -4.14 -35.68
C TYR A 134 3.66 -2.94 -34.79
N LEU A 135 4.36 -2.79 -33.66
CA LEU A 135 4.27 -1.60 -32.82
C LEU A 135 4.84 -0.38 -33.57
N ASP A 136 5.99 -0.55 -34.22
CA ASP A 136 6.65 0.46 -35.05
C ASP A 136 5.74 0.97 -36.18
N LEU A 137 5.00 0.08 -36.84
CA LEU A 137 4.02 0.47 -37.87
C LEU A 137 2.94 1.38 -37.29
N ASN A 138 2.43 1.07 -36.10
CA ASN A 138 1.41 1.89 -35.43
C ASN A 138 2.00 3.26 -35.05
N ASP A 139 3.19 3.29 -34.46
CA ASP A 139 3.85 4.52 -34.03
C ASP A 139 4.28 5.40 -35.19
N ASN A 140 4.85 4.84 -36.25
CA ASN A 140 5.20 5.59 -37.46
C ASN A 140 3.98 6.30 -38.05
N ASN A 141 2.83 5.61 -38.12
CA ASN A 141 1.59 6.23 -38.56
C ASN A 141 1.10 7.32 -37.59
N ARG A 142 1.27 7.15 -36.27
CA ARG A 142 0.97 8.21 -35.28
C ARG A 142 1.85 9.44 -35.46
N ILE A 143 3.16 9.26 -35.69
CA ILE A 143 4.11 10.37 -35.93
C ILE A 143 3.67 11.17 -37.16
N VAL A 144 3.44 10.49 -38.30
CA VAL A 144 3.04 11.14 -39.55
C VAL A 144 1.71 11.90 -39.37
N LYS A 145 0.77 11.36 -38.59
CA LYS A 145 -0.50 12.04 -38.29
C LYS A 145 -0.34 13.25 -37.37
N ARG A 146 0.52 13.18 -36.35
CA ARG A 146 0.69 14.25 -35.34
C ARG A 146 1.65 15.36 -35.79
N MET A 147 2.66 15.02 -36.59
CA MET A 147 3.69 15.97 -37.01
C MET A 147 3.45 16.44 -38.45
N GLN A 148 2.96 17.67 -38.59
CA GLN A 148 2.65 18.28 -39.89
C GLN A 148 3.81 18.17 -40.89
N ALA A 149 5.06 18.31 -40.45
CA ALA A 149 6.22 18.27 -41.34
C ALA A 149 6.36 16.98 -42.18
N PHE A 150 5.79 15.85 -41.72
CA PHE A 150 5.83 14.56 -42.42
C PHE A 150 4.54 14.24 -43.21
N GLN A 151 3.55 15.14 -43.21
CA GLN A 151 2.31 14.92 -43.94
C GLN A 151 2.46 15.14 -45.46
N PRO A 152 1.55 14.60 -46.30
CA PRO A 152 1.59 14.83 -47.74
C PRO A 152 1.55 16.33 -48.08
N GLY A 153 2.46 16.76 -48.96
CA GLY A 153 2.66 18.14 -49.39
C GLY A 153 3.64 18.96 -48.54
N GLU A 154 4.18 18.38 -47.47
CA GLU A 154 5.01 19.09 -46.49
C GLU A 154 6.51 18.83 -46.68
N LYS A 155 7.34 19.65 -46.01
CA LYS A 155 8.78 19.74 -46.25
C LYS A 155 9.54 18.42 -46.07
N TRP A 156 9.11 17.57 -45.13
CA TRP A 156 9.79 16.33 -44.77
C TRP A 156 8.97 15.08 -45.11
N GLN A 157 7.98 15.19 -46.00
CA GLN A 157 7.07 14.08 -46.34
C GLN A 157 7.81 12.78 -46.75
N GLU A 158 8.94 12.90 -47.46
CA GLU A 158 9.70 11.74 -47.96
C GLU A 158 10.64 11.14 -46.91
N THR A 159 10.90 11.86 -45.80
CA THR A 159 11.88 11.45 -44.79
C THR A 159 11.62 10.05 -44.22
N PRO A 160 10.39 9.68 -43.81
CA PRO A 160 10.13 8.33 -43.31
C PRO A 160 10.42 7.26 -44.36
N THR A 161 9.93 7.46 -45.58
CA THR A 161 10.13 6.54 -46.71
C THR A 161 11.62 6.36 -47.03
N GLU A 162 12.38 7.46 -47.14
CA GLU A 162 13.80 7.42 -47.45
C GLU A 162 14.64 6.79 -46.33
N LEU A 163 14.28 7.04 -45.07
CA LEU A 163 14.96 6.46 -43.92
C LEU A 163 14.82 4.93 -43.92
N TYR A 164 13.59 4.43 -44.12
CA TYR A 164 13.34 3.01 -44.24
C TYR A 164 13.97 2.41 -45.50
N ASP A 165 13.97 3.15 -46.60
CA ASP A 165 14.49 2.65 -47.87
C ASP A 165 16.01 2.53 -47.88
N LYS A 166 16.72 3.57 -47.41
CA LYS A 166 18.16 3.72 -47.62
C LYS A 166 19.01 3.32 -46.42
N LYS A 167 18.45 3.33 -45.20
CA LYS A 167 19.23 3.16 -43.97
C LYS A 167 18.76 1.99 -43.10
N LEU A 168 17.46 1.84 -42.87
CA LEU A 168 16.94 0.80 -41.96
C LEU A 168 16.76 -0.55 -42.67
N PHE A 169 16.23 -0.55 -43.90
CA PHE A 169 15.96 -1.78 -44.66
C PHE A 169 16.46 -1.67 -46.10
N PRO A 170 17.78 -1.52 -46.35
CA PRO A 170 18.33 -1.27 -47.69
C PRO A 170 18.15 -2.43 -48.68
N GLY A 171 17.95 -3.66 -48.19
CA GLY A 171 17.71 -4.83 -49.03
C GLY A 171 16.34 -4.85 -49.70
N ALA A 172 16.26 -5.47 -50.88
CA ALA A 172 15.01 -5.70 -51.62
C ALA A 172 14.72 -7.19 -51.87
N ASP A 173 15.67 -8.09 -51.58
CA ASP A 173 15.49 -9.54 -51.72
C ASP A 173 15.68 -10.23 -50.37
N TYR A 174 14.57 -10.74 -49.84
CA TYR A 174 14.54 -11.49 -48.58
C TYR A 174 14.36 -12.99 -48.82
N SER A 175 14.32 -13.46 -50.06
CA SER A 175 13.97 -14.85 -50.41
C SER A 175 14.84 -15.92 -49.75
N GLN A 176 16.06 -15.57 -49.32
CA GLN A 176 17.01 -16.45 -48.64
C GLN A 176 16.90 -16.46 -47.11
N ARG A 177 16.12 -15.54 -46.52
CA ARG A 177 15.91 -15.47 -45.06
C ARG A 177 14.93 -16.55 -44.60
N PRO A 178 14.85 -16.88 -43.30
CA PRO A 178 13.77 -17.71 -42.76
C PRO A 178 12.39 -17.13 -43.13
N HIS A 179 11.40 -17.98 -43.39
CA HIS A 179 10.07 -17.53 -43.83
C HIS A 179 9.38 -16.59 -42.84
N HIS A 180 9.50 -16.83 -41.54
CA HIS A 180 8.94 -15.93 -40.53
C HIS A 180 9.59 -14.53 -40.59
N SER A 181 10.90 -14.47 -40.82
CA SER A 181 11.62 -13.20 -41.02
C SER A 181 11.22 -12.53 -42.34
N GLN A 182 11.05 -13.30 -43.42
CA GLN A 182 10.58 -12.76 -44.71
C GLN A 182 9.23 -12.05 -44.59
N LEU A 183 8.28 -12.64 -43.86
CA LEU A 183 6.98 -12.03 -43.60
C LEU A 183 7.14 -10.67 -42.92
N LEU A 184 7.97 -10.62 -41.88
CA LEU A 184 8.22 -9.42 -41.08
C LEU A 184 8.92 -8.32 -41.89
N ASP A 185 10.04 -8.65 -42.55
CA ASP A 185 10.84 -7.72 -43.34
C ASP A 185 10.05 -7.19 -44.55
N TYR A 186 9.28 -8.06 -45.22
CA TYR A 186 8.34 -7.64 -46.27
C TYR A 186 7.33 -6.64 -45.74
N THR A 187 6.69 -6.94 -44.61
CA THR A 187 5.58 -6.14 -44.07
C THR A 187 6.03 -4.73 -43.73
N ILE A 188 7.11 -4.58 -42.95
CA ILE A 188 7.61 -3.26 -42.55
C ILE A 188 8.08 -2.45 -43.77
N LYS A 189 8.85 -3.07 -44.67
CA LYS A 189 9.37 -2.41 -45.87
C LYS A 189 8.23 -1.99 -46.79
N LYS A 190 7.25 -2.85 -47.04
CA LYS A 190 6.15 -2.56 -47.96
C LYS A 190 5.21 -1.46 -47.43
N LEU A 191 4.95 -1.45 -46.12
CA LEU A 191 4.06 -0.44 -45.52
C LEU A 191 4.74 0.91 -45.32
N MET A 192 6.07 0.94 -45.14
CA MET A 192 6.86 2.18 -45.04
C MET A 192 7.36 2.70 -46.40
N VAL A 193 7.54 1.81 -47.38
CA VAL A 193 7.98 2.11 -48.75
C VAL A 193 7.02 1.44 -49.74
N PRO A 194 5.83 2.03 -49.98
CA PRO A 194 4.76 1.40 -50.78
C PRO A 194 5.18 0.99 -52.19
N ASP A 195 6.09 1.74 -52.81
CA ASP A 195 6.56 1.49 -54.18
C ASP A 195 7.71 0.47 -54.25
N ALA A 196 8.19 -0.03 -53.11
CA ALA A 196 9.26 -1.02 -53.07
C ALA A 196 8.85 -2.32 -53.76
N GLN A 197 9.75 -2.79 -54.63
CA GLN A 197 9.68 -4.12 -55.23
C GLN A 197 10.46 -5.08 -54.33
N ILE A 198 9.74 -5.92 -53.59
CA ILE A 198 10.32 -6.79 -52.56
C ILE A 198 10.18 -8.24 -53.00
N ASN A 199 11.30 -8.96 -53.08
CA ASN A 199 11.32 -10.37 -53.42
C ASN A 199 11.27 -11.22 -52.15
N VAL A 200 10.34 -12.16 -52.11
CA VAL A 200 10.21 -13.19 -51.06
C VAL A 200 10.05 -14.56 -51.71
N SER A 201 10.19 -15.62 -50.91
CA SER A 201 9.96 -16.98 -51.37
C SER A 201 8.50 -17.19 -51.84
N PRO A 202 8.23 -18.14 -52.76
CA PRO A 202 6.88 -18.42 -53.23
C PRO A 202 5.89 -18.77 -52.11
N GLN A 203 6.37 -19.44 -51.06
CA GLN A 203 5.54 -19.81 -49.90
C GLN A 203 5.07 -18.56 -49.14
N VAL A 204 5.97 -17.61 -48.89
CA VAL A 204 5.64 -16.35 -48.20
C VAL A 204 4.79 -15.45 -49.11
N ALA A 205 5.07 -15.40 -50.41
CA ALA A 205 4.25 -14.67 -51.38
C ALA A 205 2.79 -15.17 -51.38
N GLN A 206 2.57 -16.49 -51.27
CA GLN A 206 1.23 -17.06 -51.19
C GLN A 206 0.50 -16.63 -49.91
N VAL A 207 1.20 -16.59 -48.77
CA VAL A 207 0.64 -16.12 -47.50
C VAL A 207 0.25 -14.64 -47.58
N LEU A 208 1.10 -13.81 -48.17
CA LEU A 208 0.85 -12.38 -48.32
C LEU A 208 -0.33 -12.08 -49.24
N ALA A 209 -0.51 -12.87 -50.30
CA ALA A 209 -1.60 -12.74 -51.26
C ALA A 209 -2.91 -13.41 -50.83
N GLN A 210 -2.95 -14.06 -49.65
CA GLN A 210 -4.15 -14.73 -49.19
C GLN A 210 -5.20 -13.68 -48.73
N PRO A 211 -6.44 -13.73 -49.25
CA PRO A 211 -7.49 -12.84 -48.77
C PRO A 211 -7.94 -13.20 -47.36
N ILE A 212 -8.37 -12.18 -46.61
CA ILE A 212 -8.72 -12.29 -45.19
C ILE A 212 -10.13 -11.74 -44.98
N ASP A 213 -10.99 -12.53 -44.35
CA ASP A 213 -12.29 -12.05 -43.85
C ASP A 213 -12.17 -11.83 -42.34
N PHE A 214 -12.35 -10.60 -41.88
CA PHE A 214 -12.25 -10.25 -40.46
C PHE A 214 -13.38 -9.31 -40.05
N LEU A 215 -14.13 -9.72 -39.02
CA LEU A 215 -15.27 -8.95 -38.48
C LEU A 215 -16.30 -8.49 -39.53
N GLY A 216 -16.48 -9.26 -40.61
CA GLY A 216 -17.42 -8.94 -41.69
C GLY A 216 -16.86 -8.06 -42.80
N THR A 217 -15.57 -7.69 -42.74
CA THR A 217 -14.86 -6.97 -43.79
C THR A 217 -13.95 -7.93 -44.56
N HIS A 218 -13.94 -7.80 -45.90
CA HIS A 218 -13.05 -8.54 -46.79
C HIS A 218 -11.80 -7.71 -47.11
N TYR A 219 -10.63 -8.30 -47.00
CA TYR A 219 -9.34 -7.72 -47.37
C TYR A 219 -8.71 -8.60 -48.45
N ASP A 220 -8.28 -7.98 -49.56
CA ASP A 220 -7.74 -8.70 -50.72
C ASP A 220 -6.38 -9.36 -50.42
N SER A 221 -5.66 -8.86 -49.41
CA SER A 221 -4.34 -9.35 -49.03
C SER A 221 -4.03 -9.16 -47.54
N MET A 222 -2.95 -9.81 -47.07
CA MET A 222 -2.37 -9.58 -45.75
C MET A 222 -1.89 -8.12 -45.58
N GLU A 223 -1.37 -7.50 -46.64
CA GLU A 223 -0.93 -6.11 -46.62
C GLU A 223 -2.11 -5.17 -46.33
N ASP A 224 -3.23 -5.34 -47.03
CA ASP A 224 -4.44 -4.52 -46.84
C ASP A 224 -5.00 -4.66 -45.43
N PHE A 225 -5.01 -5.89 -44.92
CA PHE A 225 -5.43 -6.17 -43.55
C PHE A 225 -4.52 -5.46 -42.53
N ILE A 226 -3.20 -5.60 -42.61
CA ILE A 226 -2.27 -4.99 -41.64
C ILE A 226 -2.37 -3.46 -41.72
N ARG A 227 -2.48 -2.90 -42.92
CA ARG A 227 -2.63 -1.46 -43.13
C ARG A 227 -3.87 -0.91 -42.42
N ALA A 228 -5.02 -1.58 -42.57
CA ALA A 228 -6.28 -1.14 -41.99
C ALA A 228 -6.37 -1.43 -40.48
N GLU A 229 -6.08 -2.66 -40.08
CA GLU A 229 -6.43 -3.19 -38.75
C GLU A 229 -5.29 -3.12 -37.72
N VAL A 230 -4.06 -2.82 -38.15
CA VAL A 230 -2.88 -2.72 -37.28
C VAL A 230 -2.24 -1.33 -37.38
N GLN A 231 -1.81 -0.93 -38.58
CA GLN A 231 -1.15 0.37 -38.79
C GLN A 231 -2.10 1.54 -38.53
N GLN A 232 -3.36 1.44 -38.97
CA GLN A 232 -4.37 2.49 -38.79
C GLN A 232 -5.30 2.25 -37.59
N ALA A 233 -5.01 1.24 -36.76
CA ALA A 233 -5.81 0.90 -35.60
C ALA A 233 -6.02 2.11 -34.67
N PRO A 234 -7.25 2.33 -34.14
CA PRO A 234 -7.56 3.48 -33.29
C PRO A 234 -6.92 3.38 -31.90
N SER A 235 -6.56 2.17 -31.45
CA SER A 235 -5.93 1.92 -30.17
C SER A 235 -4.96 0.73 -30.25
N LEU A 236 -4.03 0.67 -29.30
CA LEU A 236 -3.11 -0.47 -29.17
C LEU A 236 -3.89 -1.77 -28.95
N ALA A 237 -4.91 -1.77 -28.09
CA ALA A 237 -5.78 -2.93 -27.87
C ALA A 237 -6.41 -3.48 -29.16
N SER A 238 -6.83 -2.59 -30.06
CA SER A 238 -7.40 -2.99 -31.36
C SER A 238 -6.33 -3.62 -32.26
N ALA A 239 -5.14 -3.01 -32.33
CA ALA A 239 -4.01 -3.56 -33.09
C ALA A 239 -3.60 -4.95 -32.56
N ILE A 240 -3.41 -5.10 -31.26
CA ILE A 240 -3.05 -6.38 -30.63
C ILE A 240 -4.14 -7.43 -30.83
N PHE A 241 -5.43 -7.05 -30.79
CA PHE A 241 -6.54 -7.94 -31.09
C PHE A 241 -6.45 -8.47 -32.53
N SER A 242 -6.24 -7.60 -33.51
CA SER A 242 -6.10 -7.97 -34.92
C SER A 242 -4.88 -8.86 -35.16
N LEU A 243 -3.72 -8.51 -34.56
CA LEU A 243 -2.52 -9.34 -34.62
C LEU A 243 -2.76 -10.73 -34.04
N LYS A 244 -3.38 -10.82 -32.87
CA LYS A 244 -3.62 -12.09 -32.17
C LYS A 244 -4.51 -13.06 -32.95
N ASN A 245 -5.54 -12.54 -33.61
CA ASN A 245 -6.52 -13.39 -34.28
C ASN A 245 -6.13 -13.76 -35.71
N VAL A 246 -5.29 -12.98 -36.39
CA VAL A 246 -4.99 -13.17 -37.81
C VAL A 246 -3.50 -13.37 -38.07
N VAL A 247 -2.65 -12.46 -37.63
CA VAL A 247 -1.24 -12.42 -38.04
C VAL A 247 -0.37 -13.37 -37.21
N MET A 248 -0.58 -13.44 -35.90
CA MET A 248 0.18 -14.32 -34.99
C MET A 248 0.05 -15.80 -35.38
N PRO A 249 -1.13 -16.36 -35.69
CA PRO A 249 -1.24 -17.75 -36.14
C PRO A 249 -0.46 -18.04 -37.43
N VAL A 250 -0.43 -17.08 -38.36
CA VAL A 250 0.34 -17.19 -39.61
C VAL A 250 1.84 -17.17 -39.32
N PHE A 251 2.29 -16.22 -38.51
CA PHE A 251 3.68 -16.11 -38.09
C PHE A 251 4.15 -17.37 -37.35
N GLU A 252 3.35 -17.89 -36.41
CA GLU A 252 3.63 -19.13 -35.68
C GLU A 252 3.84 -20.31 -36.61
N LYS A 253 2.98 -20.45 -37.63
CA LYS A 253 3.11 -21.50 -38.62
C LYS A 253 4.41 -21.37 -39.41
N LEU A 254 4.75 -20.16 -39.87
CA LEU A 254 6.00 -19.94 -40.60
C LEU A 254 7.24 -20.17 -39.73
N LEU A 255 7.21 -19.74 -38.47
CA LEU A 255 8.30 -19.96 -37.52
C LEU A 255 8.49 -21.45 -37.24
N GLN A 256 7.39 -22.18 -37.02
CA GLN A 256 7.45 -23.64 -36.83
C GLN A 256 7.95 -24.35 -38.09
N ASP A 257 7.49 -23.96 -39.27
CA ASP A 257 7.99 -24.48 -40.54
C ASP A 257 9.50 -24.24 -40.69
N ASP A 258 10.01 -23.07 -40.30
CA ASP A 258 11.43 -22.77 -40.35
C ASP A 258 12.25 -23.64 -39.39
N ILE A 259 11.70 -23.93 -38.21
CA ILE A 259 12.33 -24.82 -37.22
C ILE A 259 12.36 -26.25 -37.74
N ASP A 260 11.22 -26.76 -38.20
CA ASP A 260 11.07 -28.14 -38.68
C ASP A 260 11.96 -28.43 -39.89
N ASN A 261 12.19 -27.41 -40.73
CA ASN A 261 13.04 -27.51 -41.92
C ASN A 261 14.49 -27.04 -41.70
N ASN A 262 14.92 -26.80 -40.44
CA ASN A 262 16.24 -26.26 -40.08
C ASN A 262 16.63 -24.98 -40.83
N ARG A 263 15.65 -24.19 -41.27
CA ARG A 263 15.87 -22.86 -41.88
C ARG A 263 16.20 -21.82 -40.82
N SER A 264 15.88 -22.10 -39.56
CA SER A 264 16.27 -21.29 -38.39
C SER A 264 17.74 -21.45 -37.98
N GLN A 265 18.50 -22.37 -38.59
CA GLN A 265 19.94 -22.56 -38.33
C GLN A 265 20.74 -22.18 -39.58
N LYS A 266 21.75 -21.29 -39.42
CA LYS A 266 22.61 -20.79 -40.51
C LYS A 266 23.05 -21.91 -41.47
N PRO A 267 23.08 -21.67 -42.80
CA PRO A 267 23.87 -22.51 -43.70
C PRO A 267 25.34 -22.43 -43.30
N LYS A 268 25.99 -23.57 -43.07
CA LYS A 268 27.39 -23.65 -42.59
C LYS A 268 28.46 -23.17 -43.56
N ASN A 269 28.12 -22.77 -44.79
CA ASN A 269 29.11 -22.52 -45.85
C ASN A 269 28.88 -21.18 -46.60
N ALA A 270 28.90 -20.07 -45.88
CA ALA A 270 29.14 -18.76 -46.48
C ALA A 270 30.30 -18.10 -45.72
N GLU A 271 31.53 -18.40 -46.15
CA GLU A 271 32.70 -17.60 -45.78
C GLU A 271 32.57 -16.24 -46.47
N GLY A 272 32.13 -15.23 -45.72
CA GLY A 272 31.97 -13.87 -46.20
C GLY A 272 31.18 -13.01 -45.21
N GLU A 273 31.92 -12.22 -44.44
CA GLU A 273 31.48 -11.11 -43.57
C GLU A 273 30.66 -11.47 -42.32
N ASP A 274 31.39 -11.44 -41.19
CA ASP A 274 30.88 -11.18 -39.84
C ASP A 274 30.18 -9.81 -39.77
N ASN A 275 28.96 -9.71 -40.30
CA ASN A 275 28.02 -8.65 -39.99
C ASN A 275 26.66 -9.30 -39.66
N GLU A 276 26.55 -9.86 -38.46
CA GLU A 276 25.25 -9.91 -37.75
C GLU A 276 24.91 -8.48 -37.28
N GLU A 277 24.80 -7.55 -38.23
CA GLU A 277 23.78 -6.52 -38.16
C GLU A 277 22.61 -7.15 -38.92
N GLU A 278 21.69 -7.80 -38.20
CA GLU A 278 20.40 -8.15 -38.78
C GLU A 278 19.82 -6.85 -39.37
N ASP A 279 19.76 -6.72 -40.70
CA ASP A 279 19.11 -5.60 -41.38
C ASP A 279 17.74 -5.33 -40.71
N GLY A 280 17.66 -4.21 -40.00
CA GLY A 280 16.48 -3.76 -39.25
C GLY A 280 16.59 -3.86 -37.72
N ASP A 281 17.36 -4.80 -37.17
CA ASP A 281 17.60 -4.92 -35.72
C ASP A 281 18.92 -4.19 -35.39
N ILE A 282 18.80 -2.88 -35.21
CA ILE A 282 19.89 -2.10 -34.64
C ILE A 282 19.88 -2.37 -33.15
N ASP A 283 20.57 -3.45 -32.78
CA ASP A 283 20.90 -3.76 -31.42
C ASP A 283 21.48 -2.50 -30.75
N GLU A 284 20.86 -2.12 -29.62
CA GLU A 284 21.43 -1.36 -28.51
C GLU A 284 21.09 0.13 -28.28
N ASP A 285 19.92 0.66 -28.67
CA ASP A 285 19.46 1.93 -28.07
C ASP A 285 18.16 1.80 -27.27
N PHE A 286 17.12 1.13 -27.76
CA PHE A 286 15.89 0.91 -27.00
C PHE A 286 15.12 -0.27 -27.58
N ASP A 287 14.72 -1.21 -26.74
CA ASP A 287 13.85 -2.32 -27.15
C ASP A 287 12.47 -2.09 -26.52
N PRO A 288 11.44 -1.70 -27.31
CA PRO A 288 10.09 -1.49 -26.80
C PRO A 288 9.50 -2.76 -26.19
N THR A 289 10.03 -3.94 -26.52
CA THR A 289 9.59 -5.22 -25.96
C THR A 289 10.35 -5.65 -24.69
N ASP A 290 11.26 -4.82 -24.17
CA ASP A 290 11.96 -5.07 -22.91
C ASP A 290 11.27 -4.38 -21.72
N ALA A 291 10.71 -5.19 -20.82
CA ALA A 291 10.03 -4.72 -19.63
C ALA A 291 10.93 -3.87 -18.71
N ASP A 292 12.25 -4.07 -18.74
CA ASP A 292 13.19 -3.33 -17.91
C ASP A 292 13.19 -1.82 -18.22
N ASN A 293 12.88 -1.46 -19.46
CA ASN A 293 12.81 -0.07 -19.92
C ASN A 293 11.64 0.72 -19.29
N PHE A 294 10.63 0.01 -18.74
CA PHE A 294 9.41 0.59 -18.19
C PHE A 294 9.24 0.40 -16.67
N LYS A 295 10.20 -0.25 -15.98
CA LYS A 295 10.13 -0.54 -14.53
C LYS A 295 9.83 0.68 -13.64
N GLU A 296 10.43 1.83 -13.93
CA GLU A 296 10.19 3.07 -13.16
C GLU A 296 8.83 3.72 -13.49
N VAL A 297 8.35 3.54 -14.73
CA VAL A 297 7.02 3.99 -15.17
C VAL A 297 5.93 3.17 -14.48
N ASP A 298 6.17 1.87 -14.29
CA ASP A 298 5.27 0.98 -13.55
C ASP A 298 5.06 1.40 -12.11
N LYS A 299 6.15 1.70 -11.39
CA LYS A 299 6.07 2.22 -10.02
C LYS A 299 5.24 3.50 -9.96
N TYR A 300 5.34 4.36 -10.97
CA TYR A 300 4.54 5.57 -11.06
C TYR A 300 3.06 5.29 -11.31
N LEU A 301 2.73 4.45 -12.29
CA LEU A 301 1.35 4.09 -12.60
C LEU A 301 0.69 3.40 -11.41
N ASP A 302 1.42 2.52 -10.71
CA ASP A 302 0.96 1.90 -9.47
C ASP A 302 0.69 2.93 -8.38
N LYS A 303 1.57 3.94 -8.22
CA LYS A 303 1.38 5.01 -7.24
C LYS A 303 0.19 5.93 -7.60
N LYS A 304 -0.01 6.22 -8.89
CA LYS A 304 -1.09 7.07 -9.39
C LYS A 304 -2.46 6.39 -9.33
N ASN A 305 -2.48 5.07 -9.55
CA ASN A 305 -3.70 4.26 -9.54
C ASN A 305 -4.06 3.75 -8.13
N ARG A 306 -3.21 3.98 -7.12
CA ARG A 306 -3.53 3.70 -5.72
C ARG A 306 -4.63 4.62 -5.22
N SER A 307 -5.63 4.02 -4.56
CA SER A 307 -6.67 4.80 -3.90
C SER A 307 -6.07 5.66 -2.76
N SER A 308 -6.71 6.78 -2.47
CA SER A 308 -6.36 7.64 -1.32
C SER A 308 -6.26 6.86 0.00
N SER A 309 -7.09 5.82 0.17
CA SER A 309 -7.08 4.93 1.33
C SER A 309 -5.82 4.04 1.41
N GLN A 310 -5.34 3.53 0.28
CA GLN A 310 -4.09 2.75 0.23
C GLN A 310 -2.87 3.61 0.51
N ASN A 311 -2.83 4.83 -0.04
CA ASN A 311 -1.75 5.79 0.24
C ASN A 311 -1.74 6.21 1.71
N ALA A 312 -2.91 6.42 2.32
CA ALA A 312 -3.02 6.71 3.76
C ALA A 312 -2.50 5.54 4.61
N LYS A 313 -2.84 4.30 4.25
CA LYS A 313 -2.38 3.10 4.97
C LYS A 313 -0.87 2.89 4.86
N GLU A 314 -0.29 3.12 3.70
CA GLU A 314 1.16 3.00 3.48
C GLU A 314 1.94 4.12 4.17
N ASN A 315 1.43 5.36 4.17
CA ASN A 315 2.01 6.45 4.95
C ASN A 315 1.96 6.13 6.45
N GLN A 316 0.82 5.66 6.96
CA GLN A 316 0.72 5.21 8.36
C GLN A 316 1.71 4.08 8.68
N ARG A 317 1.96 3.17 7.74
CA ARG A 317 2.96 2.12 7.88
C ARG A 317 4.37 2.70 7.93
N LYS A 318 4.73 3.60 7.01
CA LYS A 318 6.05 4.24 6.99
C LYS A 318 6.30 5.07 8.24
N ASP A 319 5.32 5.88 8.66
CA ASP A 319 5.39 6.67 9.88
C ASP A 319 5.58 5.76 11.11
N PHE A 320 4.90 4.61 11.14
CA PHE A 320 5.08 3.60 12.19
C PHE A 320 6.48 2.95 12.15
N GLU A 321 6.93 2.49 10.98
CA GLU A 321 8.24 1.87 10.80
C GLU A 321 9.37 2.84 11.20
N GLU A 322 9.29 4.11 10.78
CA GLU A 322 10.27 5.13 11.12
C GLU A 322 10.28 5.43 12.63
N ARG A 323 9.10 5.56 13.26
CA ARG A 323 8.97 5.75 14.70
C ARG A 323 9.61 4.60 15.48
N MET A 324 9.34 3.36 15.09
CA MET A 324 9.88 2.18 15.77
C MET A 324 11.39 2.02 15.57
N LYS A 325 11.91 2.34 14.38
CA LYS A 325 13.36 2.38 14.12
C LYS A 325 14.06 3.40 14.99
N ASN A 326 13.45 4.57 15.18
CA ASN A 326 13.99 5.61 16.07
C ASN A 326 14.01 5.18 17.54
N CYS A 327 13.15 4.23 17.94
CA CYS A 327 13.17 3.60 19.26
C CYS A 327 14.16 2.43 19.38
N GLY A 328 14.85 2.04 18.30
CA GLY A 328 15.91 1.01 18.33
C GLY A 328 15.44 -0.42 18.06
N HIS A 329 14.23 -0.62 17.55
CA HIS A 329 13.67 -1.94 17.24
C HIS A 329 14.17 -2.48 15.89
N SER A 330 14.28 -3.81 15.78
CA SER A 330 14.66 -4.53 14.56
C SER A 330 13.51 -4.61 13.55
N ASP A 331 13.81 -4.84 12.26
CA ASP A 331 12.80 -4.97 11.20
C ASP A 331 11.81 -6.13 11.47
N GLU A 332 12.25 -7.19 12.15
CA GLU A 332 11.40 -8.35 12.50
C GLU A 332 10.41 -8.02 13.63
N GLU A 333 10.86 -7.29 14.66
CA GLU A 333 9.99 -6.78 15.75
C GLU A 333 8.95 -5.79 15.21
N ILE A 334 9.38 -4.91 14.30
CA ILE A 334 8.51 -3.93 13.63
C ILE A 334 7.42 -4.62 12.82
N GLN A 335 7.79 -5.62 12.01
CA GLN A 335 6.83 -6.37 11.20
C GLN A 335 5.83 -7.13 12.08
N THR A 336 6.30 -7.75 13.16
CA THR A 336 5.44 -8.49 14.11
C THR A 336 4.44 -7.56 14.80
N MET A 337 4.88 -6.37 15.24
CA MET A 337 3.99 -5.38 15.84
C MET A 337 3.03 -4.75 14.85
N TRP A 338 3.43 -4.57 13.59
CA TRP A 338 2.53 -4.10 12.54
C TRP A 338 1.41 -5.12 12.29
N GLU A 339 1.74 -6.39 12.16
CA GLU A 339 0.77 -7.49 12.02
C GLU A 339 -0.22 -7.51 13.21
N ARG A 340 0.28 -7.36 14.45
CA ARG A 340 -0.54 -7.25 15.66
C ARG A 340 -1.48 -6.04 15.61
N LYS A 341 -0.97 -4.87 15.22
CA LYS A 341 -1.76 -3.65 15.09
C LYS A 341 -2.88 -3.81 14.05
N GLU A 342 -2.61 -4.45 12.92
CA GLU A 342 -3.63 -4.71 11.90
C GLU A 342 -4.71 -5.67 12.40
N ARG A 343 -4.35 -6.78 13.07
CA ARG A 343 -5.31 -7.75 13.61
C ARG A 343 -6.22 -7.13 14.68
N THR A 344 -5.65 -6.31 15.56
CA THR A 344 -6.35 -5.73 16.72
C THR A 344 -7.10 -4.43 16.39
N ALA A 345 -6.89 -3.82 15.22
CA ALA A 345 -7.41 -2.50 14.89
C ALA A 345 -8.94 -2.35 15.09
N GLN A 346 -9.72 -3.32 14.62
CA GLN A 346 -11.18 -3.28 14.78
C GLN A 346 -11.60 -3.45 16.24
N VAL A 347 -10.94 -4.36 16.95
CA VAL A 347 -11.20 -4.64 18.37
C VAL A 347 -10.88 -3.43 19.23
N ILE A 348 -9.74 -2.77 19.00
CA ILE A 348 -9.32 -1.56 19.70
C ILE A 348 -10.37 -0.45 19.59
N ASN A 349 -10.89 -0.22 18.38
CA ASN A 349 -11.92 0.80 18.16
C ASN A 349 -13.22 0.47 18.91
N ASN A 350 -13.60 -0.80 18.96
CA ASN A 350 -14.80 -1.24 19.68
C ASN A 350 -14.61 -1.18 21.21
N LEU A 351 -13.43 -1.53 21.73
CA LEU A 351 -13.09 -1.44 23.15
C LEU A 351 -13.05 0.01 23.65
N LYS A 352 -12.65 0.94 22.80
CA LYS A 352 -12.69 2.37 23.12
C LYS A 352 -14.08 2.83 23.59
N ASP A 353 -15.14 2.34 22.93
CA ASP A 353 -16.53 2.68 23.27
C ASP A 353 -17.01 1.99 24.56
N LEU A 354 -16.39 0.88 24.96
CA LEU A 354 -16.61 0.26 26.27
C LEU A 354 -16.18 1.21 27.40
N TRP A 355 -15.03 1.87 27.27
CA TRP A 355 -14.50 2.77 28.30
C TRP A 355 -15.39 4.00 28.51
N TRP A 356 -16.00 4.52 27.43
CA TRP A 356 -16.99 5.61 27.54
C TRP A 356 -18.22 5.23 28.36
N ARG A 357 -18.64 3.96 28.35
CA ARG A 357 -19.80 3.47 29.12
C ARG A 357 -19.55 3.34 30.62
N LEU A 358 -18.29 3.45 31.06
CA LEU A 358 -17.95 3.52 32.48
C LEU A 358 -18.17 4.92 33.07
N ILE A 359 -18.34 5.94 32.22
CA ILE A 359 -18.49 7.33 32.66
C ILE A 359 -19.97 7.64 32.93
N GLN A 360 -20.27 7.99 34.18
CA GLN A 360 -21.56 8.52 34.63
C GLN A 360 -21.56 10.05 34.56
N LYS A 361 -22.65 10.61 34.04
CA LYS A 361 -22.93 12.04 34.05
C LYS A 361 -24.06 12.31 35.04
N SER A 362 -23.79 13.15 36.03
CA SER A 362 -24.77 13.59 37.02
C SER A 362 -24.93 15.10 36.95
N PHE A 363 -26.13 15.61 37.19
CA PHE A 363 -26.35 17.05 37.28
C PHE A 363 -26.21 17.47 38.74
N GLN A 364 -25.32 18.43 39.01
CA GLN A 364 -25.36 19.14 40.27
C GLN A 364 -26.57 20.08 40.23
N GLU A 365 -27.44 19.97 41.23
CA GLU A 365 -28.54 20.90 41.43
C GLU A 365 -28.08 21.97 42.42
N SER A 366 -28.21 23.24 42.06
CA SER A 366 -28.08 24.34 43.01
C SER A 366 -29.37 25.12 43.12
N LEU A 367 -29.64 25.56 44.33
CA LEU A 367 -30.78 26.43 44.60
C LEU A 367 -30.40 27.84 44.14
N GLN A 368 -31.09 28.38 43.13
CA GLN A 368 -30.90 29.74 42.64
C GLN A 368 -32.17 30.55 42.76
N ALA A 369 -32.01 31.83 43.13
CA ALA A 369 -33.09 32.81 43.13
C ALA A 369 -33.35 33.28 41.69
N ILE A 370 -34.44 32.81 41.08
CA ILE A 370 -34.84 33.19 39.73
C ILE A 370 -35.87 34.31 39.79
N PRO A 371 -35.68 35.44 39.08
CA PRO A 371 -36.65 36.54 39.05
C PRO A 371 -37.76 36.33 38.02
N GLY A 372 -38.77 37.21 38.03
CA GLY A 372 -39.82 37.24 37.00
C GLY A 372 -41.11 36.54 37.41
N PHE A 373 -41.34 36.34 38.71
CA PHE A 373 -42.57 35.77 39.23
C PHE A 373 -43.50 36.84 39.80
N THR A 374 -44.80 36.61 39.72
CA THR A 374 -45.82 37.49 40.34
C THR A 374 -45.97 37.27 41.86
N SER A 375 -45.29 36.27 42.40
CA SER A 375 -45.21 35.94 43.82
C SER A 375 -43.88 35.24 44.11
N GLY A 376 -43.34 35.37 45.32
CA GLY A 376 -42.07 34.73 45.67
C GLY A 376 -41.59 35.10 47.07
N THR A 377 -40.40 34.64 47.43
CA THR A 377 -39.81 34.80 48.77
C THR A 377 -39.07 36.13 48.93
N ARG A 378 -38.64 36.75 47.83
CA ARG A 378 -37.92 38.02 47.79
C ARG A 378 -38.41 38.89 46.62
N VAL A 379 -38.20 40.20 46.72
CA VAL A 379 -38.49 41.15 45.63
C VAL A 379 -37.22 41.38 44.84
N ASN A 380 -37.26 41.16 43.51
CA ASN A 380 -36.18 41.55 42.61
C ASN A 380 -36.28 43.04 42.26
N PHE A 381 -35.55 43.89 42.97
CA PHE A 381 -35.53 45.32 42.72
C PHE A 381 -35.06 45.70 41.29
N SER A 382 -34.24 44.86 40.65
CA SER A 382 -33.78 45.13 39.27
C SER A 382 -34.89 44.95 38.22
N SER A 383 -35.94 44.19 38.53
CA SER A 383 -37.08 43.97 37.63
C SER A 383 -38.15 45.07 37.70
N ILE A 384 -38.12 45.91 38.75
CA ILE A 384 -39.14 46.92 39.03
C ILE A 384 -39.25 47.96 37.91
N PRO A 385 -38.15 48.54 37.35
CA PRO A 385 -38.26 49.52 36.28
C PRO A 385 -39.01 48.98 35.05
N GLY A 386 -38.75 47.73 34.68
CA GLY A 386 -39.40 47.07 33.53
C GLY A 386 -40.85 46.65 33.79
N GLN A 387 -41.24 46.50 35.05
CA GLN A 387 -42.60 46.12 35.47
C GLN A 387 -43.42 47.30 36.01
N LEU A 388 -42.90 48.54 35.96
CA LEU A 388 -43.51 49.71 36.59
C LEU A 388 -44.94 49.97 36.07
N ALA A 389 -45.17 49.82 34.77
CA ALA A 389 -46.51 49.97 34.19
C ALA A 389 -47.51 48.95 34.76
N ASN A 390 -47.09 47.69 34.91
CA ASN A 390 -47.92 46.63 35.49
C ASN A 390 -48.12 46.85 37.00
N LEU A 391 -47.10 47.31 37.72
CA LEU A 391 -47.21 47.67 39.15
C LEU A 391 -48.23 48.77 39.39
N LEU A 392 -48.31 49.76 38.50
CA LEU A 392 -49.24 50.89 38.66
C LEU A 392 -50.67 50.57 38.19
N SER A 393 -50.82 49.72 37.17
CA SER A 393 -52.13 49.42 36.56
C SER A 393 -52.79 48.13 37.09
N ASN A 394 -52.00 47.08 37.38
CA ASN A 394 -52.47 45.81 37.93
C ASN A 394 -51.35 45.13 38.76
N PRO A 395 -51.18 45.51 40.04
CA PRO A 395 -50.09 45.04 40.88
C PRO A 395 -49.97 43.51 40.97
N ALA A 396 -51.09 42.79 40.91
CA ALA A 396 -51.12 41.32 40.98
C ALA A 396 -50.49 40.62 39.77
N SER A 397 -50.33 41.34 38.64
CA SER A 397 -49.68 40.85 37.42
C SER A 397 -48.20 41.21 37.32
N ALA A 398 -47.67 42.01 38.25
CA ALA A 398 -46.29 42.47 38.20
C ALA A 398 -45.32 41.35 38.58
N ALA A 399 -44.47 40.97 37.63
CA ALA A 399 -43.50 39.88 37.75
C ALA A 399 -42.22 40.32 38.49
N ILE A 400 -42.35 40.81 39.73
CA ILE A 400 -41.25 41.45 40.48
C ILE A 400 -40.63 40.60 41.59
N PHE A 401 -41.11 39.37 41.78
CA PHE A 401 -40.62 38.48 42.83
C PHE A 401 -39.62 37.45 42.30
N GLU A 402 -38.78 36.97 43.20
CA GLU A 402 -37.85 35.87 43.01
C GLU A 402 -38.35 34.61 43.70
N LYS A 403 -38.10 33.45 43.09
CA LYS A 403 -38.31 32.14 43.71
C LYS A 403 -37.00 31.37 43.70
N ASP A 404 -36.73 30.71 44.82
CA ASP A 404 -35.64 29.75 44.92
C ASP A 404 -36.07 28.46 44.20
N LEU A 405 -35.45 28.18 43.05
CA LEU A 405 -35.71 26.98 42.25
C LEU A 405 -34.43 26.16 42.17
N MET A 406 -34.57 24.83 42.23
CA MET A 406 -33.48 23.93 41.89
C MET A 406 -33.22 24.08 40.39
N VAL A 407 -32.01 24.54 40.07
CA VAL A 407 -31.54 24.61 38.69
C VAL A 407 -30.29 23.75 38.53
N PRO A 408 -30.11 23.14 37.36
CA PRO A 408 -28.85 22.48 37.03
C PRO A 408 -27.71 23.51 37.11
N SER A 409 -26.78 23.31 38.03
CA SER A 409 -25.64 24.20 38.28
C SER A 409 -24.35 23.74 37.58
N GLY A 410 -24.34 22.52 37.05
CA GLY A 410 -23.24 21.95 36.30
C GLY A 410 -23.42 20.45 36.07
N GLU A 411 -22.65 19.90 35.15
CA GLU A 411 -22.54 18.45 34.92
C GLU A 411 -21.30 17.96 35.68
N GLU A 412 -21.48 17.01 36.59
CA GLU A 412 -20.39 16.31 37.28
C GLU A 412 -20.23 14.92 36.70
N ILE A 413 -18.97 14.59 36.35
CA ILE A 413 -18.59 13.35 35.70
C ILE A 413 -17.89 12.43 36.71
N HIS A 414 -18.34 11.18 36.78
CA HIS A 414 -17.80 10.12 37.65
C HIS A 414 -17.53 8.85 36.83
N PRO A 415 -16.47 8.06 37.11
CA PRO A 415 -15.40 8.35 38.06
C PRO A 415 -14.45 9.44 37.54
N LYS A 416 -13.72 10.10 38.45
CA LYS A 416 -12.66 11.06 38.12
C LYS A 416 -11.34 10.38 37.78
N GLU A 417 -11.17 9.12 38.19
CA GLU A 417 -9.97 8.32 37.91
C GLU A 417 -10.32 6.86 37.62
N ILE A 418 -9.77 6.31 36.55
CA ILE A 418 -9.86 4.91 36.15
C ILE A 418 -8.45 4.31 36.21
N VAL A 419 -8.29 3.24 36.98
CA VAL A 419 -7.03 2.50 37.12
C VAL A 419 -7.24 1.07 36.64
N ILE A 420 -6.59 0.71 35.55
CA ILE A 420 -6.61 -0.66 34.99
C ILE A 420 -5.28 -1.34 35.32
N MET A 421 -5.37 -2.54 35.90
CA MET A 421 -4.24 -3.39 36.24
C MET A 421 -4.35 -4.69 35.46
N LEU A 422 -3.32 -5.03 34.69
CA LEU A 422 -3.27 -6.20 33.82
C LEU A 422 -2.13 -7.13 34.26
N PRO A 423 -2.38 -8.07 35.18
CA PRO A 423 -1.54 -9.25 35.33
C PRO A 423 -1.60 -10.09 34.05
N VAL A 424 -0.46 -10.36 33.42
CA VAL A 424 -0.39 -11.13 32.18
C VAL A 424 0.59 -12.28 32.34
N ASP A 425 0.13 -13.48 32.03
CA ASP A 425 0.88 -14.72 32.16
C ASP A 425 1.90 -14.89 31.01
N TYR A 426 3.19 -14.88 31.33
CA TYR A 426 4.30 -15.14 30.40
C TYR A 426 5.03 -16.46 30.75
N SER A 427 4.31 -17.41 31.35
CA SER A 427 4.84 -18.73 31.70
C SER A 427 5.13 -19.59 30.46
N GLY A 428 6.10 -20.50 30.55
CA GLY A 428 6.65 -21.23 29.40
C GLY A 428 5.69 -22.13 28.60
N SER A 429 4.43 -22.33 29.04
CA SER A 429 3.38 -22.91 28.19
C SER A 429 2.99 -22.03 27.00
N THR A 430 3.27 -20.72 27.09
CA THR A 430 3.09 -19.73 26.00
C THR A 430 4.23 -19.73 24.98
N PHE A 431 5.34 -20.45 25.24
CA PHE A 431 6.53 -20.49 24.38
C PHE A 431 6.82 -21.91 23.83
N GLN A 432 6.13 -22.33 22.77
CA GLN A 432 6.49 -23.55 22.03
C GLN A 432 7.37 -23.26 20.79
N SER A 433 8.65 -23.61 20.92
CA SER A 433 9.65 -23.88 19.88
C SER A 433 9.50 -23.18 18.52
N GLY A 434 10.06 -21.96 18.40
CA GLY A 434 10.69 -21.49 17.16
C GLY A 434 9.79 -21.19 15.94
N GLN A 435 8.46 -21.19 16.09
CA GLN A 435 7.53 -20.72 15.05
C GLN A 435 6.61 -19.65 15.63
N LYS A 436 6.31 -18.61 14.83
CA LYS A 436 5.40 -17.48 15.16
C LYS A 436 4.03 -18.01 15.58
N ILE A 437 3.84 -18.31 16.86
CA ILE A 437 2.52 -18.52 17.45
C ILE A 437 1.93 -17.13 17.69
N ILE A 438 0.68 -16.96 17.27
CA ILE A 438 -0.10 -15.75 17.55
C ILE A 438 -0.41 -15.79 19.06
N ASN A 439 0.30 -15.00 19.86
CA ASN A 439 0.04 -14.90 21.30
C ASN A 439 -1.22 -14.04 21.52
N LEU A 440 -2.34 -14.71 21.76
CA LEU A 440 -3.64 -14.07 21.98
C LEU A 440 -3.62 -13.24 23.28
N GLU A 441 -2.79 -13.61 24.24
CA GLU A 441 -2.48 -12.92 25.49
C GLU A 441 -1.94 -11.52 25.19
N GLU A 442 -0.88 -11.45 24.36
CA GLU A 442 -0.23 -10.21 23.96
C GLU A 442 -1.13 -9.35 23.07
N ASP A 443 -1.90 -9.98 22.16
CA ASP A 443 -2.87 -9.26 21.33
C ASP A 443 -3.99 -8.65 22.20
N ALA A 444 -4.44 -9.34 23.27
CA ALA A 444 -5.44 -8.83 24.21
C ALA A 444 -4.87 -7.74 25.12
N GLU A 445 -3.66 -7.92 25.67
CA GLU A 445 -2.92 -6.92 26.44
C GLU A 445 -2.78 -5.62 25.61
N TYR A 446 -2.27 -5.74 24.39
CA TYR A 446 -2.09 -4.63 23.47
C TYR A 446 -3.41 -3.95 23.14
N ALA A 447 -4.47 -4.71 22.83
CA ALA A 447 -5.76 -4.16 22.48
C ALA A 447 -6.41 -3.37 23.64
N ILE A 448 -6.31 -3.89 24.87
CA ILE A 448 -6.82 -3.20 26.07
C ILE A 448 -6.00 -1.93 26.31
N GLY A 449 -4.66 -2.02 26.33
CA GLY A 449 -3.79 -0.86 26.56
C GLY A 449 -3.99 0.24 25.51
N GLN A 450 -3.99 -0.13 24.23
CA GLN A 450 -4.12 0.82 23.13
C GLN A 450 -5.52 1.46 23.09
N SER A 451 -6.58 0.72 23.40
CA SER A 451 -7.94 1.28 23.45
C SER A 451 -8.11 2.31 24.58
N LEU A 452 -7.47 2.12 25.75
CA LEU A 452 -7.43 3.12 26.83
C LEU A 452 -6.66 4.39 26.43
N ILE A 453 -5.57 4.24 25.67
CA ILE A 453 -4.82 5.37 25.11
C ILE A 453 -5.68 6.16 24.12
N LEU A 454 -6.35 5.49 23.19
CA LEU A 454 -7.24 6.15 22.22
C LEU A 454 -8.42 6.84 22.90
N PHE A 455 -9.04 6.18 23.87
CA PHE A 455 -10.10 6.76 24.70
C PHE A 455 -9.63 8.07 25.37
N THR A 456 -8.43 8.07 25.93
CA THR A 456 -7.85 9.27 26.57
C THR A 456 -7.54 10.37 25.54
N LYS A 457 -6.96 10.02 24.39
CA LYS A 457 -6.67 10.98 23.31
C LYS A 457 -7.97 11.64 22.79
N GLU A 458 -9.00 10.86 22.53
CA GLU A 458 -10.30 11.38 22.08
C GLU A 458 -10.97 12.27 23.13
N GLY A 459 -10.91 11.86 24.40
CA GLY A 459 -11.40 12.66 25.52
C GLY A 459 -10.74 14.03 25.63
N GLN A 460 -9.42 14.12 25.36
CA GLN A 460 -8.64 15.36 25.34
C GLN A 460 -8.88 16.22 24.10
N ILE A 461 -9.22 15.62 22.95
CA ILE A 461 -9.58 16.37 21.74
C ILE A 461 -10.96 17.04 21.92
N ASN A 462 -11.91 16.32 22.50
CA ASN A 462 -13.29 16.76 22.63
C ASN A 462 -13.52 17.77 23.78
N ASN A 463 -12.56 17.91 24.71
CA ASN A 463 -12.69 18.78 25.87
C ASN A 463 -11.39 19.56 26.14
N THR A 464 -11.50 20.81 26.57
CA THR A 464 -10.33 21.62 26.96
C THR A 464 -9.54 21.00 28.12
N VAL A 465 -10.20 20.22 28.98
CA VAL A 465 -9.60 19.34 29.99
C VAL A 465 -10.41 18.05 30.02
N PHE A 466 -9.77 16.91 29.75
CA PHE A 466 -10.43 15.61 29.89
C PHE A 466 -10.69 15.33 31.38
N PRO A 467 -11.96 15.16 31.82
CA PRO A 467 -12.32 15.15 33.23
C PRO A 467 -11.96 13.84 33.96
N VAL A 468 -11.55 12.81 33.22
CA VAL A 468 -11.21 11.48 33.76
C VAL A 468 -9.71 11.23 33.61
N ARG A 469 -9.04 10.91 34.72
CA ARG A 469 -7.64 10.44 34.70
C ARG A 469 -7.61 8.93 34.46
N VAL A 470 -6.76 8.47 33.55
CA VAL A 470 -6.63 7.06 33.21
C VAL A 470 -5.21 6.61 33.51
N SER A 471 -5.09 5.51 34.27
CA SER A 471 -3.82 4.86 34.59
C SER A 471 -3.86 3.40 34.17
N LEU A 472 -2.76 2.93 33.60
CA LEU A 472 -2.58 1.54 33.20
C LEU A 472 -1.33 0.99 33.87
N MET A 473 -1.47 -0.20 34.45
CA MET A 473 -0.39 -0.99 35.02
C MET A 473 -0.39 -2.37 34.38
N ILE A 474 0.74 -2.82 33.86
CA ILE A 474 0.94 -4.16 33.29
C ILE A 474 1.97 -4.89 34.16
N VAL A 475 1.61 -6.11 34.57
CA VAL A 475 2.40 -6.94 35.49
C VAL A 475 2.60 -8.31 34.86
N PRO A 476 3.63 -8.48 34.03
CA PRO A 476 4.04 -9.79 33.56
C PRO A 476 4.38 -10.70 34.74
N TYR A 477 3.96 -11.96 34.65
CA TYR A 477 4.26 -12.94 35.69
C TYR A 477 4.54 -14.34 35.15
N GLY A 478 5.18 -15.11 36.02
CA GLY A 478 5.50 -16.52 35.88
C GLY A 478 5.96 -17.03 37.23
N THR A 479 7.18 -17.57 37.36
CA THR A 479 7.83 -17.82 38.67
C THR A 479 8.09 -16.55 39.48
N ARG A 480 8.16 -15.40 38.79
CA ARG A 480 8.32 -14.07 39.36
C ARG A 480 7.38 -13.11 38.66
N ALA A 481 7.00 -12.04 39.34
CA ALA A 481 6.29 -10.92 38.74
C ALA A 481 7.11 -9.63 38.86
N PHE A 482 6.94 -8.74 37.90
CA PHE A 482 7.48 -7.38 37.96
C PHE A 482 6.55 -6.43 37.21
N THR A 483 6.63 -5.14 37.53
CA THR A 483 5.87 -4.11 36.83
C THR A 483 6.59 -3.74 35.54
N SER A 484 6.06 -4.15 34.38
CA SER A 484 6.64 -3.76 33.07
C SER A 484 6.17 -2.37 32.63
N TYR A 485 4.94 -2.02 32.98
CA TYR A 485 4.33 -0.73 32.66
C TYR A 485 3.55 -0.21 33.85
N ASN A 486 3.76 1.04 34.24
CA ASN A 486 2.94 1.74 35.23
C ASN A 486 2.97 3.23 34.94
N ARG A 487 1.95 3.70 34.23
CA ARG A 487 1.85 5.08 33.77
C ARG A 487 0.43 5.59 33.91
N ARG A 488 0.32 6.87 34.25
CA ARG A 488 -0.88 7.64 34.02
C ARG A 488 -0.91 8.06 32.55
N ILE A 489 -1.77 7.39 31.77
CA ILE A 489 -1.94 7.62 30.33
C ILE A 489 -2.30 9.09 30.06
N SER A 490 -3.15 9.67 30.90
CA SER A 490 -3.63 11.06 30.75
C SER A 490 -2.53 12.12 30.80
N ASP A 491 -1.37 11.84 31.41
CA ASP A 491 -0.30 12.83 31.52
C ASP A 491 0.44 13.03 30.19
N ASN A 492 0.64 11.94 29.43
CA ASN A 492 1.24 11.98 28.10
C ASN A 492 0.79 10.75 27.28
N PRO A 493 -0.34 10.84 26.54
CA PRO A 493 -0.86 9.71 25.79
C PRO A 493 0.06 9.24 24.66
N GLN A 494 0.84 10.15 24.07
CA GLN A 494 1.75 9.81 22.98
C GLN A 494 2.93 8.98 23.48
N GLN A 495 3.57 9.41 24.57
CA GLN A 495 4.65 8.64 25.20
C GLN A 495 4.13 7.33 25.82
N SER A 496 2.87 7.32 26.27
CA SER A 496 2.21 6.11 26.78
C SER A 496 2.04 5.05 25.70
N GLU A 497 1.80 5.46 24.45
CA GLU A 497 1.75 4.58 23.28
C GLU A 497 3.13 4.01 22.93
N ASP A 498 4.18 4.83 22.93
CA ASP A 498 5.56 4.36 22.72
C ASP A 498 5.95 3.30 23.76
N ASN A 499 5.75 3.61 25.03
CA ASN A 499 6.08 2.70 26.12
C ASN A 499 5.25 1.39 26.06
N LEU A 500 4.00 1.45 25.61
CA LEU A 500 3.16 0.25 25.46
C LEU A 500 3.70 -0.64 24.34
N LEU A 501 4.08 -0.05 23.19
CA LEU A 501 4.72 -0.77 22.09
C LEU A 501 6.03 -1.43 22.55
N ASP A 502 6.87 -0.69 23.27
CA ASP A 502 8.12 -1.22 23.84
C ASP A 502 7.85 -2.36 24.82
N THR A 503 6.83 -2.23 25.68
CA THR A 503 6.46 -3.28 26.64
C THR A 503 6.00 -4.55 25.93
N THR A 504 5.15 -4.40 24.89
CA THR A 504 4.61 -5.51 24.09
C THR A 504 5.69 -6.19 23.23
N ILE A 505 6.78 -5.49 22.87
CA ILE A 505 7.92 -6.12 22.20
C ILE A 505 8.83 -6.82 23.21
N ASN A 506 9.03 -6.25 24.38
CA ASN A 506 9.92 -6.83 25.38
C ASN A 506 9.27 -7.96 26.20
N SER A 507 7.99 -8.27 25.96
CA SER A 507 7.22 -9.33 26.63
C SER A 507 7.67 -10.75 26.31
N HIS A 508 8.53 -10.95 25.31
CA HIS A 508 9.01 -12.27 24.84
C HIS A 508 9.90 -13.04 25.84
N GLN A 509 9.96 -12.64 27.12
CA GLN A 509 10.75 -13.33 28.13
C GLN A 509 9.92 -14.43 28.79
N CYS A 510 10.25 -15.70 28.53
CA CYS A 510 9.68 -16.84 29.25
C CYS A 510 10.01 -16.73 30.74
N LEU A 511 8.98 -16.56 31.57
CA LEU A 511 9.06 -16.55 33.02
C LEU A 511 8.57 -17.93 33.48
N ASP A 512 9.42 -18.96 33.49
CA ASP A 512 9.07 -20.34 33.88
C ASP A 512 8.04 -20.42 35.04
N GLY A 513 7.08 -21.35 35.03
CA GLY A 513 6.08 -21.55 36.10
C GLY A 513 4.95 -20.51 36.13
N THR A 514 3.83 -20.79 36.80
CA THR A 514 2.62 -19.94 36.81
C THR A 514 2.24 -19.54 38.25
N TYR A 515 2.81 -18.43 38.74
CA TYR A 515 2.54 -17.87 40.09
C TYR A 515 1.86 -16.50 40.01
N ASP A 516 0.61 -16.48 39.58
CA ASP A 516 -0.32 -15.32 39.60
C ASP A 516 -0.35 -14.55 40.94
N TYR A 517 -0.29 -15.23 42.08
CA TYR A 517 -0.25 -14.60 43.40
C TYR A 517 0.91 -13.61 43.56
N SER A 518 2.02 -13.84 42.84
CA SER A 518 3.17 -12.95 42.83
C SER A 518 2.85 -11.64 42.11
N ALA A 519 2.05 -11.71 41.03
CA ALA A 519 1.54 -10.54 40.32
C ALA A 519 0.55 -9.76 41.18
N PHE A 520 -0.39 -10.44 41.83
CA PHE A 520 -1.36 -9.80 42.72
C PHE A 520 -0.69 -9.11 43.91
N LYS A 521 0.37 -9.70 44.46
CA LYS A 521 1.18 -9.08 45.50
C LYS A 521 1.90 -7.82 44.99
N GLN A 522 2.48 -7.87 43.80
CA GLN A 522 3.10 -6.69 43.18
C GLN A 522 2.07 -5.56 42.98
N VAL A 523 0.84 -5.90 42.57
CA VAL A 523 -0.27 -4.94 42.46
C VAL A 523 -0.62 -4.35 43.84
N LEU A 524 -0.75 -5.18 44.88
CA LEU A 524 -1.01 -4.72 46.25
C LEU A 524 0.06 -3.75 46.75
N ASP A 525 1.33 -4.04 46.47
CA ASP A 525 2.47 -3.21 46.85
C ASP A 525 2.42 -1.85 46.13
N GLU A 526 2.09 -1.81 44.84
CA GLU A 526 1.91 -0.53 44.13
C GLU A 526 0.68 0.25 44.60
N LEU A 527 -0.45 -0.42 44.85
CA LEU A 527 -1.65 0.22 45.38
C LEU A 527 -1.39 0.87 46.75
N SER A 528 -0.52 0.27 47.58
CA SER A 528 -0.15 0.83 48.88
C SER A 528 0.61 2.17 48.79
N LYS A 529 1.19 2.48 47.63
CA LYS A 529 1.91 3.73 47.36
C LYS A 529 0.97 4.85 46.86
N LEU A 530 -0.25 4.51 46.46
CA LEU A 530 -1.23 5.48 45.97
C LEU A 530 -1.94 6.17 47.15
N PRO A 531 -2.25 7.47 47.04
CA PRO A 531 -3.02 8.18 48.05
C PRO A 531 -4.42 7.57 48.21
N ALA A 532 -4.96 7.62 49.42
CA ALA A 532 -6.34 7.25 49.66
C ALA A 532 -7.25 8.12 48.79
N SER A 533 -8.12 7.48 48.00
CA SER A 533 -9.07 8.15 47.12
C SER A 533 -10.50 7.77 47.49
N ASP A 534 -11.45 8.67 47.21
CA ASP A 534 -12.87 8.37 47.41
C ASP A 534 -13.29 7.23 46.47
N PRO A 535 -13.86 6.12 46.99
CA PRO A 535 -14.36 5.01 46.18
C PRO A 535 -15.39 5.43 45.12
N LYS A 536 -16.05 6.58 45.29
CA LYS A 536 -16.98 7.14 44.28
C LYS A 536 -16.27 7.84 43.13
N ASP A 537 -15.10 8.42 43.39
CA ASP A 537 -14.32 9.18 42.40
C ASP A 537 -13.26 8.31 41.70
N THR A 538 -12.97 7.10 42.19
CA THR A 538 -11.94 6.21 41.62
C THR A 538 -12.47 4.81 41.33
N LEU A 539 -12.37 4.39 40.08
CA LEU A 539 -12.66 3.03 39.64
C LEU A 539 -11.36 2.25 39.46
N ARG A 540 -11.19 1.15 40.20
CA ARG A 540 -10.02 0.26 40.11
C ARG A 540 -10.43 -1.10 39.59
N ILE A 541 -9.88 -1.52 38.46
CA ILE A 541 -10.19 -2.82 37.83
C ILE A 541 -8.89 -3.57 37.62
N LEU A 542 -8.87 -4.83 38.06
CA LEU A 542 -7.84 -5.79 37.73
C LEU A 542 -8.42 -6.82 36.77
N ILE A 543 -7.74 -7.05 35.64
CA ILE A 543 -8.09 -8.06 34.65
C ILE A 543 -6.88 -8.94 34.43
N GLU A 544 -6.88 -10.14 34.99
CA GLU A 544 -5.86 -11.14 34.69
C GLU A 544 -6.07 -11.71 33.27
N ILE A 545 -4.97 -11.96 32.57
CA ILE A 545 -4.95 -12.68 31.29
C ILE A 545 -3.98 -13.86 31.46
N THR A 546 -4.50 -15.09 31.40
CA THR A 546 -3.72 -16.33 31.58
C THR A 546 -4.16 -17.42 30.60
N ASP A 547 -3.24 -18.32 30.24
CA ASP A 547 -3.53 -19.49 29.41
C ASP A 547 -3.99 -20.71 30.23
N GLY A 548 -3.88 -20.67 31.56
CA GLY A 548 -3.89 -21.88 32.37
C GLY A 548 -4.21 -21.73 33.85
N ALA A 549 -3.94 -22.81 34.58
CA ALA A 549 -4.18 -22.93 36.01
C ALA A 549 -2.93 -22.51 36.79
N THR A 550 -3.09 -21.67 37.82
CA THR A 550 -2.04 -21.38 38.77
C THR A 550 -1.59 -22.62 39.54
N GLU A 551 -0.31 -22.68 39.87
CA GLU A 551 0.27 -23.72 40.74
C GLU A 551 -0.20 -23.58 42.20
N LYS A 552 -0.73 -22.42 42.60
CA LYS A 552 -1.16 -22.12 43.98
C LYS A 552 -2.50 -21.38 44.05
N PRO A 553 -3.62 -22.04 43.71
CA PRO A 553 -4.93 -21.40 43.60
C PRO A 553 -5.47 -20.83 44.93
N GLU A 554 -5.08 -21.39 46.08
CA GLU A 554 -5.47 -20.85 47.39
C GLU A 554 -4.76 -19.52 47.70
N ASP A 555 -3.49 -19.39 47.31
CA ASP A 555 -2.71 -18.16 47.53
C ASP A 555 -3.22 -17.04 46.61
N GLY A 556 -3.51 -17.37 45.34
CA GLY A 556 -4.11 -16.45 44.38
C GLY A 556 -5.49 -15.94 44.83
N LYS A 557 -6.40 -16.85 45.21
CA LYS A 557 -7.72 -16.52 45.77
C LYS A 557 -7.63 -15.67 47.05
N GLY A 558 -6.66 -15.95 47.92
CA GLY A 558 -6.37 -15.14 49.10
C GLY A 558 -5.95 -13.70 48.75
N ALA A 559 -5.08 -13.54 47.75
CA ALA A 559 -4.63 -12.23 47.27
C ALA A 559 -5.76 -11.44 46.58
N ILE A 560 -6.60 -12.11 45.77
CA ILE A 560 -7.80 -11.51 45.16
C ILE A 560 -8.71 -10.95 46.25
N LYS A 561 -8.98 -11.70 47.32
CA LYS A 561 -9.82 -11.22 48.43
C LYS A 561 -9.25 -9.95 49.08
N LEU A 562 -7.94 -9.87 49.27
CA LEU A 562 -7.27 -8.68 49.82
C LEU A 562 -7.37 -7.46 48.88
N LEU A 563 -7.32 -7.68 47.56
CA LEU A 563 -7.53 -6.64 46.55
C LEU A 563 -8.99 -6.13 46.59
N GLU A 564 -9.96 -7.03 46.70
CA GLU A 564 -11.38 -6.67 46.83
C GLU A 564 -11.69 -5.90 48.12
N GLU A 565 -11.07 -6.27 49.24
CA GLU A 565 -11.14 -5.52 50.50
C GLU A 565 -10.59 -4.08 50.37
N LYS A 566 -9.70 -3.85 49.40
CA LYS A 566 -9.19 -2.50 49.03
C LYS A 566 -10.02 -1.79 47.96
N GLY A 567 -11.18 -2.36 47.58
CA GLY A 567 -12.09 -1.78 46.60
C GLY A 567 -11.63 -1.96 45.15
N VAL A 568 -10.84 -3.00 44.85
CA VAL A 568 -10.48 -3.37 43.47
C VAL A 568 -11.48 -4.37 42.92
N ILE A 569 -11.93 -4.16 41.70
CA ILE A 569 -12.80 -5.08 40.97
C ILE A 569 -11.91 -6.09 40.23
N CYS A 570 -11.83 -7.31 40.72
CA CYS A 570 -10.99 -8.37 40.14
C CYS A 570 -11.79 -9.22 39.14
N ARG A 571 -11.23 -9.41 37.94
CA ARG A 571 -11.75 -10.23 36.84
C ARG A 571 -10.60 -10.99 36.17
N ALA A 572 -10.94 -12.04 35.43
CA ALA A 572 -9.95 -12.78 34.66
C ALA A 572 -10.45 -13.26 33.30
N ILE A 573 -9.50 -13.39 32.38
CA ILE A 573 -9.64 -13.93 31.05
C ILE A 573 -8.73 -15.15 30.95
N GLN A 574 -9.32 -16.32 30.64
CA GLN A 574 -8.58 -17.54 30.35
C GLN A 574 -8.49 -17.76 28.83
N ILE A 575 -7.29 -18.00 28.31
CA ILE A 575 -7.04 -18.37 26.91
C ILE A 575 -6.78 -19.88 26.85
N PRO A 576 -7.72 -20.70 26.32
CA PRO A 576 -7.55 -22.14 26.37
C PRO A 576 -6.38 -22.63 25.49
N PRO A 577 -5.60 -23.63 25.94
CA PRO A 577 -4.41 -24.13 25.23
C PRO A 577 -4.72 -24.73 23.85
N ASP A 578 -5.94 -25.20 23.60
CA ASP A 578 -6.34 -25.77 22.30
C ASP A 578 -6.41 -24.72 21.16
N TYR A 579 -6.43 -23.42 21.48
CA TYR A 579 -6.67 -22.35 20.52
C TYR A 579 -5.40 -21.65 19.99
N SER A 580 -4.24 -21.86 20.63
CA SER A 580 -2.94 -21.45 20.07
C SER A 580 -2.54 -22.28 18.84
N ILE A 581 -3.21 -23.41 18.60
CA ILE A 581 -2.87 -24.43 17.58
C ILE A 581 -3.69 -24.29 16.27
N ILE A 582 -4.87 -23.67 16.31
CA ILE A 582 -5.86 -23.75 15.21
C ILE A 582 -5.43 -22.99 13.94
N ASN A 583 -4.50 -22.04 14.04
CA ASN A 583 -3.98 -21.26 12.91
C ASN A 583 -2.72 -21.86 12.25
N LEU A 584 -2.33 -23.08 12.59
CA LEU A 584 -1.18 -23.75 11.96
C LEU A 584 -1.55 -24.42 10.61
N PRO A 585 -0.63 -24.48 9.63
CA PRO A 585 -0.78 -25.27 8.40
C PRO A 585 -1.08 -26.75 8.71
N ASP A 586 -1.87 -27.42 7.86
CA ASP A 586 -2.38 -28.77 8.12
C ASP A 586 -1.27 -29.84 8.30
N GLU A 587 -0.09 -29.61 7.70
CA GLU A 587 1.11 -30.47 7.84
C GLU A 587 1.69 -30.52 9.27
N ILE A 588 1.38 -29.52 10.10
CA ILE A 588 1.80 -29.45 11.51
C ILE A 588 0.72 -30.03 12.42
N LYS A 589 -0.56 -29.83 12.08
CA LYS A 589 -1.70 -30.42 12.82
C LYS A 589 -1.59 -31.94 12.89
N GLU A 590 -1.16 -32.59 11.80
CA GLU A 590 -0.96 -34.04 11.75
C GLU A 590 0.17 -34.56 12.66
N LYS A 591 1.13 -33.72 13.05
CA LYS A 591 2.24 -34.10 13.94
C LYS A 591 1.94 -33.89 15.43
N MET A 592 0.85 -33.20 15.78
CA MET A 592 0.50 -32.83 17.16
C MET A 592 -0.64 -33.67 17.75
N VAL A 593 -1.24 -34.60 16.99
CA VAL A 593 -2.28 -35.52 17.50
C VAL A 593 -1.61 -36.66 18.28
N ASP A 594 -1.24 -36.39 19.53
CA ASP A 594 -0.93 -37.45 20.50
C ASP A 594 -1.26 -37.00 21.93
N LYS A 595 -2.56 -36.74 22.17
CA LYS A 595 -3.35 -37.23 23.31
C LYS A 595 -4.67 -36.44 23.44
N PRO A 596 -5.82 -37.11 23.60
CA PRO A 596 -7.05 -36.43 23.95
C PRO A 596 -6.99 -35.96 25.42
N VAL A 597 -7.25 -34.68 25.67
CA VAL A 597 -7.44 -34.16 27.03
C VAL A 597 -8.86 -34.51 27.47
N GLU A 598 -8.97 -35.44 28.43
CA GLU A 598 -10.25 -35.79 29.07
C GLU A 598 -10.76 -34.61 29.91
N ASN A 599 -11.91 -34.06 29.52
CA ASN A 599 -12.68 -33.11 30.31
C ASN A 599 -13.22 -33.78 31.58
N SER A 600 -12.61 -33.49 32.72
CA SER A 600 -13.25 -33.68 34.03
C SER A 600 -13.78 -32.32 34.52
N LEU A 601 -15.10 -32.21 34.64
CA LEU A 601 -15.85 -31.00 35.00
C LEU A 601 -15.72 -30.59 36.48
N HIS A 602 -14.85 -31.24 37.27
CA HIS A 602 -14.76 -31.03 38.72
C HIS A 602 -13.42 -30.47 39.23
N ASP A 603 -12.39 -30.35 38.38
CA ASP A 603 -11.05 -29.86 38.77
C ASP A 603 -10.49 -28.86 37.72
N ASP A 604 -11.19 -27.76 37.44
CA ASP A 604 -10.64 -26.62 36.66
C ASP A 604 -10.13 -25.55 37.65
N PRO A 605 -8.81 -25.44 37.91
CA PRO A 605 -8.27 -24.53 38.92
C PRO A 605 -8.61 -23.06 38.64
N PHE A 606 -8.76 -22.68 37.36
CA PHE A 606 -9.21 -21.35 36.98
C PHE A 606 -10.64 -21.09 37.43
N GLN A 607 -11.55 -22.07 37.28
CA GLN A 607 -12.91 -21.96 37.80
C GLN A 607 -12.97 -21.97 39.33
N PHE A 608 -12.05 -22.69 40.00
CA PHE A 608 -11.96 -22.68 41.45
C PHE A 608 -11.56 -21.29 42.00
N GLU A 609 -10.62 -20.63 41.34
CA GLU A 609 -10.12 -19.31 41.73
C GLU A 609 -11.08 -18.19 41.35
N TRP A 610 -11.52 -18.15 40.08
CA TRP A 610 -12.27 -17.02 39.52
C TRP A 610 -13.78 -17.21 39.48
N GLY A 611 -14.27 -18.45 39.40
CA GLY A 611 -15.70 -18.76 39.27
C GLY A 611 -16.39 -17.93 38.19
N GLU A 612 -17.50 -17.26 38.55
CA GLU A 612 -18.25 -16.40 37.62
C GLU A 612 -17.49 -15.13 37.18
N LYS A 613 -16.41 -14.76 37.89
CA LYS A 613 -15.57 -13.59 37.58
C LYS A 613 -14.51 -13.88 36.52
N GLY A 614 -14.42 -15.13 36.05
CA GLY A 614 -13.54 -15.57 34.97
C GLY A 614 -14.32 -15.87 33.69
N GLN A 615 -13.81 -15.47 32.53
CA GLN A 615 -14.37 -15.82 31.22
C GLN A 615 -13.30 -16.35 30.28
N LYS A 616 -13.69 -17.22 29.35
CA LYS A 616 -12.78 -17.78 28.34
C LYS A 616 -12.75 -16.90 27.09
N LEU A 617 -11.56 -16.57 26.60
CA LEU A 617 -11.33 -15.87 25.34
C LEU A 617 -10.71 -16.83 24.33
N ARG A 618 -11.39 -17.03 23.20
CA ARG A 618 -10.94 -17.98 22.15
C ARG A 618 -10.37 -17.30 20.92
N ARG A 619 -10.78 -16.06 20.67
CA ARG A 619 -10.36 -15.25 19.53
C ARG A 619 -10.33 -13.80 19.95
N ILE A 620 -9.46 -13.00 19.33
CA ILE A 620 -9.30 -11.59 19.69
C ILE A 620 -10.57 -10.78 19.42
N GLU A 621 -11.37 -11.18 18.42
CA GLU A 621 -12.64 -10.54 18.08
C GLU A 621 -13.69 -10.69 19.19
N ASP A 622 -13.57 -11.73 20.02
CA ASP A 622 -14.47 -12.00 21.13
C ASP A 622 -14.07 -11.22 22.41
N LEU A 623 -13.01 -10.40 22.36
CA LEU A 623 -12.52 -9.67 23.53
C LEU A 623 -13.53 -8.63 24.05
N LEU A 624 -14.16 -7.87 23.16
CA LEU A 624 -15.22 -6.91 23.57
C LEU A 624 -16.38 -7.61 24.30
N PRO A 625 -17.08 -8.61 23.70
CA PRO A 625 -18.20 -9.25 24.38
C PRO A 625 -17.79 -9.98 25.67
N THR A 626 -16.54 -10.47 25.75
CA THR A 626 -15.97 -11.04 26.98
C THR A 626 -15.86 -9.99 28.08
N LEU A 627 -15.28 -8.82 27.77
CA LEU A 627 -15.16 -7.72 28.72
C LEU A 627 -16.51 -7.11 29.10
N GLU A 628 -17.46 -7.01 28.17
CA GLU A 628 -18.83 -6.56 28.49
C GLU A 628 -19.50 -7.47 29.51
N LYS A 629 -19.31 -8.79 29.38
CA LYS A 629 -19.84 -9.76 30.34
C LYS A 629 -19.14 -9.65 31.70
N LEU A 630 -17.81 -9.52 31.70
CA LEU A 630 -17.02 -9.39 32.93
C LEU A 630 -17.33 -8.10 33.69
N LEU A 631 -17.63 -7.01 32.99
CA LEU A 631 -17.85 -5.68 33.58
C LEU A 631 -19.34 -5.30 33.63
N ALA A 632 -20.25 -6.24 33.38
CA ALA A 632 -21.68 -5.98 33.28
C ALA A 632 -22.30 -5.35 34.55
N ASP A 633 -21.71 -5.60 35.72
CA ASP A 633 -22.14 -5.08 37.00
C ASP A 633 -21.75 -3.61 37.23
N ILE A 634 -20.81 -3.09 36.46
CA ILE A 634 -20.33 -1.70 36.56
C ILE A 634 -20.57 -0.85 35.31
N LEU A 635 -20.91 -1.47 34.18
CA LEU A 635 -21.32 -0.76 32.99
C LEU A 635 -22.70 -0.12 33.19
N ILE A 636 -22.83 1.16 32.84
CA ILE A 636 -24.11 1.83 32.81
C ILE A 636 -24.87 1.36 31.55
N LYS A 637 -26.14 1.00 31.72
CA LYS A 637 -27.03 0.64 30.61
C LYS A 637 -27.54 1.86 29.85
#